data_AF-A0A6P7QSH1-F1
#
_entry.id   AF-A0A6P7QSH1-F1
#
_cell.length_a   1.000
_cell.length_b   1.000
_cell.length_c   1.000
_cell.angle_alpha   90.00
_cell.angle_beta   90.00
_cell.angle_gamma   90.00
#
_symmetry.space_group_name_H-M   'P 1'
#
loop_
_entity.id
_entity.type
_entity.pdbx_description
1 polymer ?
#
loop_
_entity_poly.entity_id
_entity_poly.type
_entity_poly.pdbx_seq_one_letter_code
_entity_poly.pdbx_strand_id
1 'polypeptide(L)'
;MAEDKEAKHGGHKNGRRGGISGGSFFTWFMVIALLGVWTSVAVVWFDLVDYEEVLGKLGVYDADGDGDFDVDDAKVLLGLKERYPSERTFPPEEEAETQAELEEHAPEGADIQNIEDEVKEQIQSLLQESVHTDHDLEADGPAGEPQPEVEDFLTVTDSDDRFEDLEPGTVHEEIEDSYHVEDTASQNHPNDMEEMTNEQENSDPSEAVTDADMLLPHAEEIRHQDYDEPVYEPSEHEGVEISDNTIDDSSIISEEINVASVEEQQDTPPVKKKKPKLLNKFDKTIKAELDAAEKLRKRGKIEEAVNAFEELVRKYPQSPRARYGKAQCEDDLAEKQRSNEVLRRAIETYQEAADLPDAPTDLVKLSLKRRSERQQFLGHMRGSLLTLQRLVQLFPSDTTLKNDLGVGYLLLGDNDSAKKVYEEVLNVTPNDGFAKVHYGFILKAQNKISESIPYLKEGIESGDPGTDDGRFYFHLGDAMQRVGNKEAYKWYELGHKRGHFASVWQRSLYNVNGLKAQPWWTPRETGYTELVKSLERNWKLIRDEGLMVMDKAKGLFLPEDENLREKGDWSQFTLWQQGRKNENACKGAPKTCTLLEKFSETTGCRRGQIKYSIMHPGTHVWPHTGPTNCRLRMHLGLVIPKEGCKIRCANETRTWEEGKVLIFDDSFEHEVWQDASSFRLIFIVDVWHPELTPQQRRSLPAI
;
A
#
# COMPACT_ATOMS: atom_id res chain seq x y z
N MET A 1 88.39 -37.41 -24.14
CA MET A 1 88.64 -36.38 -23.10
C MET A 1 87.71 -36.72 -21.94
N ALA A 2 88.13 -37.37 -20.84
CA ALA A 2 89.46 -37.49 -20.24
C ALA A 2 90.07 -36.10 -19.94
N GLU A 3 90.38 -35.69 -18.71
CA GLU A 3 90.44 -36.31 -17.36
C GLU A 3 90.28 -35.17 -16.31
N ASP A 4 90.20 -35.30 -14.98
CA ASP A 4 89.75 -36.33 -14.00
C ASP A 4 90.02 -35.76 -12.56
N LYS A 5 89.66 -36.49 -11.49
CA LYS A 5 89.99 -36.31 -10.04
C LYS A 5 89.14 -35.30 -9.26
N GLU A 6 88.44 -35.70 -8.18
CA GLU A 6 88.81 -36.36 -6.90
C GLU A 6 89.35 -35.37 -5.84
N ALA A 7 89.10 -35.52 -4.53
CA ALA A 7 88.72 -36.70 -3.73
C ALA A 7 87.73 -36.35 -2.57
N LYS A 8 86.80 -37.24 -2.16
CA LYS A 8 86.81 -38.14 -0.97
C LYS A 8 86.86 -37.42 0.41
N HIS A 9 86.13 -37.77 1.48
CA HIS A 9 85.05 -38.72 1.84
C HIS A 9 84.32 -38.15 3.11
N GLY A 10 83.24 -38.66 3.72
CA GLY A 10 82.46 -39.92 3.64
C GLY A 10 82.45 -40.65 5.01
N GLY A 11 81.34 -41.16 5.58
CA GLY A 11 79.95 -41.32 5.10
C GLY A 11 79.09 -42.18 6.06
N HIS A 12 78.12 -42.95 5.52
CA HIS A 12 77.23 -43.94 6.20
C HIS A 12 76.09 -43.37 7.09
N LYS A 13 74.89 -44.00 7.25
CA LYS A 13 74.35 -45.28 6.68
C LYS A 13 72.80 -45.28 6.64
N ASN A 14 72.24 -45.96 5.62
CA ASN A 14 70.93 -46.65 5.52
C ASN A 14 69.62 -46.04 6.08
N GLY A 15 68.60 -45.88 5.21
CA GLY A 15 67.18 -45.78 5.61
C GLY A 15 66.21 -45.73 4.41
N ARG A 16 65.48 -46.80 4.14
CA ARG A 16 64.45 -46.87 3.07
C ARG A 16 63.05 -46.57 3.63
N ARG A 17 62.31 -45.66 2.98
CA ARG A 17 60.93 -45.86 2.47
C ARG A 17 60.54 -44.68 1.57
N GLY A 18 59.65 -44.92 0.61
CA GLY A 18 59.31 -43.93 -0.43
C GLY A 18 58.14 -43.03 -0.03
N GLY A 19 58.15 -41.79 -0.54
CA GLY A 19 57.01 -40.87 -0.49
C GLY A 19 56.30 -40.83 -1.83
N ILE A 20 54.97 -40.85 -1.83
CA ILE A 20 54.13 -40.59 -3.01
C ILE A 20 53.93 -39.07 -3.12
N SER A 21 53.98 -38.53 -4.34
CA SER A 21 53.89 -37.08 -4.58
C SER A 21 52.49 -36.53 -4.22
N GLY A 22 52.40 -35.75 -3.15
CA GLY A 22 51.17 -35.06 -2.76
C GLY A 22 50.88 -33.86 -3.66
N GLY A 23 49.79 -33.90 -4.43
CA GLY A 23 49.43 -32.83 -5.36
C GLY A 23 48.00 -32.98 -5.89
N SER A 24 47.00 -32.89 -5.01
CA SER A 24 45.57 -32.89 -5.38
C SER A 24 44.65 -32.25 -4.33
N PHE A 25 44.87 -32.57 -3.04
CA PHE A 25 43.98 -32.11 -1.95
C PHE A 25 43.92 -30.59 -1.78
N PHE A 26 45.06 -29.89 -1.85
CA PHE A 26 45.13 -28.46 -1.53
C PHE A 26 44.45 -27.57 -2.59
N THR A 27 44.53 -27.96 -3.86
CA THR A 27 43.81 -27.31 -4.97
C THR A 27 42.31 -27.57 -4.88
N TRP A 28 41.88 -28.79 -4.56
CA TRP A 28 40.44 -29.11 -4.44
C TRP A 28 39.78 -28.37 -3.28
N PHE A 29 40.45 -28.26 -2.12
CA PHE A 29 39.97 -27.45 -1.00
C PHE A 29 39.80 -25.97 -1.36
N MET A 30 40.73 -25.39 -2.15
CA MET A 30 40.62 -24.00 -2.58
C MET A 30 39.50 -23.79 -3.61
N VAL A 31 39.24 -24.78 -4.48
CA VAL A 31 38.09 -24.77 -5.40
C VAL A 31 36.77 -24.86 -4.63
N ILE A 32 36.67 -25.71 -3.60
CA ILE A 32 35.47 -25.79 -2.76
C ILE A 32 35.28 -24.51 -1.93
N ALA A 33 36.35 -23.92 -1.39
CA ALA A 33 36.24 -22.64 -0.69
C ALA A 33 35.75 -21.51 -1.61
N LEU A 34 36.24 -21.45 -2.86
CA LEU A 34 35.77 -20.50 -3.85
C LEU A 34 34.33 -20.77 -4.29
N LEU A 35 33.95 -22.03 -4.51
CA LEU A 35 32.56 -22.40 -4.80
C LEU A 35 31.63 -22.06 -3.63
N GLY A 36 32.03 -22.32 -2.39
CA GLY A 36 31.28 -21.97 -1.18
C GLY A 36 31.06 -20.47 -1.03
N VAL A 37 32.09 -19.66 -1.30
CA VAL A 37 31.97 -18.19 -1.36
C VAL A 37 31.06 -17.75 -2.51
N TRP A 38 31.16 -18.37 -3.69
CA TRP A 38 30.26 -18.07 -4.81
C TRP A 38 28.82 -18.48 -4.52
N THR A 39 28.55 -19.59 -3.84
CA THR A 39 27.20 -19.97 -3.42
C THR A 39 26.67 -19.08 -2.30
N SER A 40 27.50 -18.61 -1.37
CA SER A 40 27.05 -17.65 -0.35
C SER A 40 26.75 -16.27 -0.95
N VAL A 41 27.57 -15.80 -1.91
CA VAL A 41 27.30 -14.57 -2.66
C VAL A 41 26.06 -14.74 -3.55
N ALA A 42 25.87 -15.91 -4.16
CA ALA A 42 24.65 -16.21 -4.92
C ALA A 42 23.40 -16.20 -4.02
N VAL A 43 23.40 -16.91 -2.88
CA VAL A 43 22.27 -16.90 -1.94
C VAL A 43 21.96 -15.48 -1.46
N VAL A 44 22.98 -14.70 -1.07
CA VAL A 44 22.82 -13.28 -0.69
C VAL A 44 22.35 -12.39 -1.85
N TRP A 45 22.53 -12.82 -3.12
CA TRP A 45 21.99 -12.11 -4.29
C TRP A 45 20.55 -12.56 -4.62
N PHE A 46 20.23 -13.86 -4.46
CA PHE A 46 18.89 -14.41 -4.66
C PHE A 46 17.91 -13.95 -3.57
N ASP A 47 18.33 -13.88 -2.30
CA ASP A 47 17.53 -13.36 -1.18
C ASP A 47 17.35 -11.81 -1.23
N LEU A 48 18.09 -11.12 -2.10
CA LEU A 48 18.07 -9.65 -2.23
C LEU A 48 17.39 -9.17 -3.54
N VAL A 49 16.91 -10.10 -4.36
CA VAL A 49 16.15 -9.84 -5.59
C VAL A 49 14.77 -10.46 -5.46
N ASP A 50 13.76 -9.61 -5.31
CA ASP A 50 12.36 -10.03 -5.38
C ASP A 50 12.04 -10.49 -6.81
N TYR A 51 11.90 -11.81 -7.00
CA TYR A 51 11.65 -12.41 -8.31
C TYR A 51 10.25 -12.12 -8.85
N GLU A 52 9.26 -11.80 -8.01
CA GLU A 52 7.94 -11.34 -8.47
C GLU A 52 8.04 -9.90 -9.00
N GLU A 53 8.85 -9.03 -8.37
CA GLU A 53 9.16 -7.69 -8.90
C GLU A 53 9.98 -7.72 -10.20
N VAL A 54 10.62 -8.84 -10.55
CA VAL A 54 11.37 -9.03 -11.81
C VAL A 54 10.50 -9.64 -12.91
N LEU A 55 9.75 -10.71 -12.63
CA LEU A 55 8.84 -11.34 -13.59
C LEU A 55 7.77 -10.34 -14.05
N GLY A 56 7.19 -9.56 -13.12
CA GLY A 56 6.25 -8.48 -13.43
C GLY A 56 6.81 -7.30 -14.24
N LYS A 57 8.12 -7.30 -14.57
CA LYS A 57 8.75 -6.34 -15.51
C LYS A 57 9.15 -6.95 -16.85
N LEU A 58 9.06 -8.28 -17.01
CA LEU A 58 9.48 -8.97 -18.23
C LEU A 58 8.37 -9.08 -19.28
N GLY A 59 7.09 -8.98 -18.91
CA GLY A 59 5.94 -8.93 -19.84
C GLY A 59 5.87 -7.70 -20.78
N VAL A 60 6.97 -6.95 -20.93
CA VAL A 60 7.19 -5.99 -22.04
C VAL A 60 7.96 -6.66 -23.20
N TYR A 61 8.45 -7.88 -22.97
CA TYR A 61 9.13 -8.76 -23.94
C TYR A 61 8.31 -9.99 -24.32
N ASP A 62 7.06 -10.07 -23.85
CA ASP A 62 6.00 -10.91 -24.43
C ASP A 62 6.05 -10.76 -25.96
N ALA A 63 6.38 -11.86 -26.61
CA ALA A 63 6.74 -11.94 -28.01
C ALA A 63 5.82 -12.90 -28.77
N ASP A 64 5.05 -13.75 -28.09
CA ASP A 64 4.07 -14.66 -28.71
C ASP A 64 2.60 -14.37 -28.35
N GLY A 65 2.34 -13.63 -27.26
CA GLY A 65 1.11 -12.89 -27.02
C GLY A 65 0.19 -13.41 -25.91
N ASP A 66 0.67 -14.25 -25.00
CA ASP A 66 -0.17 -14.89 -23.96
C ASP A 66 -0.24 -14.13 -22.61
N GLY A 67 0.73 -13.24 -22.34
CA GLY A 67 0.67 -12.24 -21.28
C GLY A 67 1.68 -12.35 -20.13
N ASP A 68 2.64 -13.28 -20.16
CA ASP A 68 3.81 -13.23 -19.26
C ASP A 68 5.17 -13.16 -19.99
N PHE A 69 6.21 -13.89 -19.58
CA PHE A 69 7.48 -13.94 -20.31
C PHE A 69 8.21 -15.25 -20.06
N ASP A 70 8.20 -16.14 -21.05
CA ASP A 70 8.49 -17.54 -20.84
C ASP A 70 9.59 -18.11 -21.78
N VAL A 71 9.70 -19.45 -21.84
CA VAL A 71 10.66 -20.19 -22.68
C VAL A 71 10.24 -20.24 -24.16
N ASP A 72 8.96 -20.05 -24.49
CA ASP A 72 8.43 -19.94 -25.85
C ASP A 72 8.61 -18.52 -26.43
N ASP A 73 8.49 -17.46 -25.63
CA ASP A 73 8.93 -16.11 -26.03
C ASP A 73 10.40 -16.09 -26.44
N ALA A 74 11.25 -16.73 -25.64
CA ALA A 74 12.67 -16.88 -25.94
C ALA A 74 12.88 -17.63 -27.28
N LYS A 75 12.01 -18.58 -27.64
CA LYS A 75 12.07 -19.27 -28.96
C LYS A 75 11.62 -18.34 -30.09
N VAL A 76 10.60 -17.52 -29.90
CA VAL A 76 10.15 -16.53 -30.91
C VAL A 76 11.21 -15.45 -31.13
N LEU A 77 11.79 -14.89 -30.06
CA LEU A 77 12.85 -13.88 -30.13
C LEU A 77 14.16 -14.41 -30.76
N LEU A 78 14.43 -15.71 -30.63
CA LEU A 78 15.56 -16.38 -31.28
C LEU A 78 15.25 -16.91 -32.70
N GLY A 79 14.03 -16.70 -33.21
CA GLY A 79 13.62 -17.15 -34.56
C GLY A 79 13.46 -18.68 -34.69
N LEU A 80 13.18 -19.37 -33.59
CA LEU A 80 13.01 -20.83 -33.50
C LEU A 80 11.53 -21.27 -33.50
N LYS A 81 10.59 -20.32 -33.41
CA LYS A 81 9.13 -20.51 -33.43
C LYS A 81 8.50 -19.31 -34.17
N GLU A 82 7.45 -19.53 -34.97
CA GLU A 82 6.69 -18.45 -35.61
C GLU A 82 5.59 -17.91 -34.68
N ARG A 83 5.21 -16.65 -34.85
CA ARG A 83 4.15 -15.99 -34.06
C ARG A 83 2.75 -16.41 -34.51
N TYR A 84 1.84 -16.60 -33.55
CA TYR A 84 0.42 -16.75 -33.84
C TYR A 84 -0.25 -15.38 -34.10
N PRO A 85 -1.21 -15.27 -35.03
CA PRO A 85 -1.94 -14.04 -35.29
C PRO A 85 -3.18 -13.91 -34.39
N SER A 86 -3.24 -12.84 -33.59
CA SER A 86 -4.44 -12.46 -32.83
C SER A 86 -5.48 -11.73 -33.70
N GLU A 87 -6.72 -11.64 -33.21
CA GLU A 87 -7.87 -11.19 -34.01
C GLU A 87 -7.86 -9.71 -34.39
N ARG A 88 -8.48 -9.39 -35.53
CA ARG A 88 -8.45 -8.05 -36.14
C ARG A 88 -9.36 -7.06 -35.42
N THR A 89 -8.79 -5.93 -35.01
CA THR A 89 -9.52 -4.66 -34.85
C THR A 89 -9.11 -3.68 -35.94
N PHE A 90 -10.05 -2.86 -36.41
CA PHE A 90 -9.86 -1.95 -37.55
C PHE A 90 -9.26 -0.60 -37.11
N PRO A 91 -8.40 0.04 -37.94
CA PRO A 91 -7.86 1.36 -37.66
C PRO A 91 -8.89 2.48 -37.93
N PRO A 92 -8.76 3.67 -37.30
CA PRO A 92 -9.54 4.84 -37.65
C PRO A 92 -9.05 5.49 -38.96
N GLU A 93 -9.96 6.12 -39.70
CA GLU A 93 -9.65 6.86 -40.94
C GLU A 93 -9.18 8.30 -40.65
N GLU A 94 -8.50 8.91 -41.64
CA GLU A 94 -7.96 10.28 -41.54
C GLU A 94 -9.04 11.33 -41.84
N GLU A 95 -9.27 12.28 -40.92
CA GLU A 95 -10.12 13.46 -41.20
C GLU A 95 -9.37 14.49 -42.06
N ALA A 96 -9.92 14.80 -43.23
CA ALA A 96 -9.39 15.83 -44.13
C ALA A 96 -10.11 17.19 -43.96
N GLU A 97 -9.35 18.28 -43.94
CA GLU A 97 -9.88 19.64 -43.77
C GLU A 97 -10.79 20.07 -44.93
N THR A 98 -11.97 20.63 -44.63
CA THR A 98 -12.68 21.58 -45.51
C THR A 98 -13.36 22.69 -44.69
N GLN A 99 -13.51 23.88 -45.27
CA GLN A 99 -13.97 25.10 -44.60
C GLN A 99 -15.28 25.63 -45.21
N ALA A 100 -16.26 26.00 -44.35
CA ALA A 100 -17.27 27.07 -44.50
C ALA A 100 -18.24 26.94 -43.29
N GLU A 101 -18.53 27.91 -42.40
CA GLU A 101 -18.81 29.36 -42.48
C GLU A 101 -20.33 29.67 -42.48
N LEU A 102 -20.75 30.74 -41.77
CA LEU A 102 -22.12 31.17 -41.40
C LEU A 102 -22.77 30.33 -40.26
N GLU A 103 -23.23 30.90 -39.13
CA GLU A 103 -24.34 31.87 -38.87
C GLU A 103 -25.74 31.24 -39.11
N GLU A 104 -26.77 31.38 -38.26
CA GLU A 104 -27.14 32.49 -37.35
C GLU A 104 -27.87 32.03 -36.04
N HIS A 105 -28.68 32.88 -35.37
CA HIS A 105 -29.16 32.75 -33.98
C HIS A 105 -30.63 32.23 -33.78
N ALA A 106 -30.80 31.30 -32.81
CA ALA A 106 -31.87 31.22 -31.78
C ALA A 106 -33.39 31.13 -32.21
N PRO A 107 -34.39 31.04 -31.29
CA PRO A 107 -34.45 30.54 -29.91
C PRO A 107 -35.60 29.50 -29.62
N GLU A 108 -35.62 28.98 -28.37
CA GLU A 108 -36.75 28.56 -27.50
C GLU A 108 -38.17 28.22 -28.04
N GLY A 109 -38.77 27.10 -27.60
CA GLY A 109 -40.23 26.83 -27.74
C GLY A 109 -40.72 25.49 -27.14
N ALA A 110 -41.67 25.56 -26.20
CA ALA A 110 -42.16 24.51 -25.29
C ALA A 110 -42.88 23.26 -25.88
N ASP A 111 -42.90 22.20 -25.06
CA ASP A 111 -43.91 21.12 -24.86
C ASP A 111 -44.74 20.53 -26.02
N ILE A 112 -44.72 19.19 -26.14
CA ILE A 112 -45.91 18.32 -25.88
C ILE A 112 -45.49 16.82 -25.78
N GLN A 113 -46.35 15.99 -25.21
CA GLN A 113 -46.06 14.63 -24.73
C GLN A 113 -46.37 13.49 -25.72
N ASN A 114 -45.83 12.31 -25.41
CA ASN A 114 -46.30 10.96 -25.80
C ASN A 114 -46.34 10.57 -27.29
N ILE A 115 -45.27 9.90 -27.76
CA ILE A 115 -45.37 8.81 -28.75
C ILE A 115 -44.53 7.61 -28.27
N GLU A 116 -44.94 6.98 -27.16
CA GLU A 116 -44.60 5.57 -26.93
C GLU A 116 -45.60 4.70 -27.68
N ASP A 117 -45.32 4.39 -28.95
CA ASP A 117 -45.90 3.23 -29.67
C ASP A 117 -45.17 2.96 -31.02
N GLU A 118 -44.68 4.00 -31.70
CA GLU A 118 -44.24 3.92 -33.11
C GLU A 118 -42.83 3.35 -33.37
N VAL A 119 -42.08 2.97 -32.32
CA VAL A 119 -40.72 2.38 -32.46
C VAL A 119 -40.72 0.85 -32.36
N LYS A 120 -41.86 0.23 -32.00
CA LYS A 120 -41.90 -1.21 -31.67
C LYS A 120 -42.11 -2.15 -32.85
N GLU A 121 -42.53 -1.66 -34.01
CA GLU A 121 -42.72 -2.49 -35.22
C GLU A 121 -41.51 -2.50 -36.19
N GLN A 122 -40.57 -1.53 -36.08
CA GLN A 122 -39.42 -1.47 -37.00
C GLN A 122 -38.23 -2.39 -36.65
N ILE A 123 -38.27 -3.07 -35.49
CA ILE A 123 -37.23 -4.02 -35.07
C ILE A 123 -37.58 -5.47 -35.47
N GLN A 124 -38.84 -5.73 -35.87
CA GLN A 124 -39.32 -7.08 -36.20
C GLN A 124 -39.48 -7.35 -37.71
N SER A 125 -38.82 -6.56 -38.56
CA SER A 125 -38.86 -6.65 -40.03
C SER A 125 -37.49 -6.83 -40.71
N LEU A 126 -36.40 -6.97 -39.94
CA LEU A 126 -35.02 -7.15 -40.44
C LEU A 126 -34.38 -8.49 -40.03
N LEU A 127 -35.18 -9.46 -39.58
CA LEU A 127 -34.71 -10.78 -39.09
C LEU A 127 -35.47 -11.97 -39.70
N GLN A 128 -35.95 -11.83 -40.94
CA GLN A 128 -36.35 -12.97 -41.78
C GLN A 128 -36.27 -12.63 -43.27
N GLU A 129 -36.05 -13.66 -44.09
CA GLU A 129 -35.63 -13.62 -45.50
C GLU A 129 -34.19 -13.04 -45.69
N SER A 130 -33.29 -13.69 -46.43
CA SER A 130 -33.47 -14.64 -47.52
C SER A 130 -32.63 -15.93 -47.43
N VAL A 131 -33.29 -17.07 -47.68
CA VAL A 131 -32.68 -18.38 -48.02
C VAL A 131 -33.67 -19.11 -48.95
N HIS A 132 -33.17 -19.92 -49.88
CA HIS A 132 -33.91 -20.68 -50.92
C HIS A 132 -34.33 -19.84 -52.14
N THR A 133 -34.47 -20.42 -53.35
CA THR A 133 -34.38 -21.84 -53.76
C THR A 133 -32.94 -22.23 -54.19
N ASP A 134 -32.58 -23.36 -54.83
CA ASP A 134 -33.35 -24.43 -55.52
C ASP A 134 -32.60 -25.79 -55.57
N HIS A 135 -33.15 -26.77 -56.30
CA HIS A 135 -32.58 -28.09 -56.65
C HIS A 135 -31.56 -27.99 -57.83
N ASP A 136 -30.69 -28.98 -58.15
CA ASP A 136 -31.06 -30.29 -58.72
C ASP A 136 -29.88 -31.28 -58.98
N LEU A 137 -30.22 -32.54 -59.29
CA LEU A 137 -29.48 -33.61 -60.05
C LEU A 137 -28.20 -34.35 -59.54
N GLU A 138 -28.42 -35.65 -59.23
CA GLU A 138 -27.79 -36.89 -59.78
C GLU A 138 -26.26 -37.13 -60.02
N ALA A 139 -25.73 -38.14 -59.30
CA ALA A 139 -25.14 -39.42 -59.80
C ALA A 139 -23.68 -39.60 -60.31
N ASP A 140 -23.27 -40.89 -60.23
CA ASP A 140 -22.15 -41.64 -60.84
C ASP A 140 -20.66 -41.43 -60.46
N GLY A 141 -19.91 -42.55 -60.51
CA GLY A 141 -18.44 -42.67 -60.50
C GLY A 141 -17.90 -43.00 -61.91
N PRO A 142 -16.87 -43.87 -62.11
CA PRO A 142 -16.11 -44.69 -61.15
C PRO A 142 -14.57 -44.80 -61.42
N ALA A 143 -13.90 -45.70 -60.66
CA ALA A 143 -12.73 -46.54 -61.04
C ALA A 143 -11.34 -45.95 -61.44
N GLY A 144 -10.26 -46.58 -60.93
CA GLY A 144 -9.08 -46.90 -61.76
C GLY A 144 -7.66 -46.56 -61.25
N GLU A 145 -6.94 -47.59 -60.80
CA GLU A 145 -5.47 -47.84 -60.66
C GLU A 145 -4.52 -47.28 -61.78
N PRO A 146 -3.15 -47.32 -61.63
CA PRO A 146 -2.31 -48.30 -60.87
C PRO A 146 -1.06 -47.78 -60.09
N GLN A 147 -0.31 -48.74 -59.51
CA GLN A 147 1.00 -48.59 -58.79
C GLN A 147 2.23 -48.67 -59.74
N PRO A 148 3.50 -48.52 -59.28
CA PRO A 148 4.29 -49.53 -58.49
C PRO A 148 4.83 -49.02 -57.11
N GLU A 149 5.03 -49.82 -56.05
CA GLU A 149 6.15 -50.76 -55.68
C GLU A 149 7.48 -50.07 -55.25
N VAL A 150 8.28 -50.49 -54.23
CA VAL A 150 8.40 -51.72 -53.38
C VAL A 150 8.93 -51.44 -51.94
N GLU A 151 8.54 -52.30 -50.96
CA GLU A 151 9.25 -52.96 -49.80
C GLU A 151 10.24 -52.18 -48.87
N ASP A 152 10.50 -52.50 -47.59
CA ASP A 152 10.40 -53.71 -46.71
C ASP A 152 9.67 -53.37 -45.34
N PHE A 153 8.92 -54.23 -44.61
CA PHE A 153 9.24 -55.48 -43.87
C PHE A 153 9.94 -55.22 -42.49
N LEU A 154 9.55 -55.69 -41.28
CA LEU A 154 8.49 -56.59 -40.77
C LEU A 154 8.08 -56.25 -39.28
N THR A 155 7.01 -56.94 -38.84
CA THR A 155 6.36 -57.20 -37.52
C THR A 155 7.26 -57.50 -36.27
N VAL A 156 6.82 -57.74 -35.00
CA VAL A 156 5.56 -58.30 -34.43
C VAL A 156 5.41 -58.13 -32.87
N THR A 157 4.18 -58.15 -32.31
CA THR A 157 3.69 -58.57 -30.93
C THR A 157 4.47 -58.18 -29.64
N ASP A 158 3.88 -57.56 -28.60
CA ASP A 158 3.06 -58.10 -27.47
C ASP A 158 3.80 -57.83 -26.12
N SER A 159 3.20 -57.84 -24.91
CA SER A 159 1.81 -57.95 -24.44
C SER A 159 1.62 -57.19 -23.10
N ASP A 160 0.38 -57.10 -22.62
CA ASP A 160 -0.01 -56.78 -21.23
C ASP A 160 0.75 -57.60 -20.15
N ASP A 161 0.90 -57.10 -18.92
CA ASP A 161 -0.13 -57.27 -17.88
C ASP A 161 0.06 -56.42 -16.59
N ARG A 162 -0.96 -56.42 -15.72
CA ARG A 162 -1.07 -55.71 -14.43
C ARG A 162 -0.88 -56.68 -13.24
N PHE A 163 -0.52 -56.18 -12.05
CA PHE A 163 -1.39 -56.15 -10.83
C PHE A 163 -0.65 -55.91 -9.48
N GLU A 164 -1.38 -55.26 -8.56
CA GLU A 164 -1.42 -55.32 -7.07
C GLU A 164 -0.16 -55.42 -6.18
N ASP A 165 -0.05 -54.40 -5.30
CA ASP A 165 0.07 -54.44 -3.82
C ASP A 165 0.71 -55.63 -3.09
N LEU A 166 1.63 -55.34 -2.16
CA LEU A 166 1.84 -56.10 -0.90
C LEU A 166 2.72 -55.35 0.13
N GLU A 167 2.10 -54.89 1.23
CA GLU A 167 2.73 -54.74 2.56
C GLU A 167 2.37 -55.98 3.42
N PRO A 168 3.06 -56.33 4.55
CA PRO A 168 3.76 -55.45 5.49
C PRO A 168 5.09 -56.01 6.06
N GLY A 169 5.71 -55.32 7.04
CA GLY A 169 6.73 -55.93 7.92
C GLY A 169 7.47 -54.98 8.87
N THR A 170 7.09 -54.94 10.15
CA THR A 170 7.77 -54.18 11.23
C THR A 170 8.63 -55.05 12.14
N VAL A 171 9.82 -54.57 12.52
CA VAL A 171 10.57 -54.99 13.72
C VAL A 171 11.32 -53.78 14.29
N HIS A 172 11.31 -53.61 15.62
CA HIS A 172 12.11 -52.63 16.36
C HIS A 172 13.46 -53.22 16.80
N GLU A 173 14.47 -52.38 17.03
CA GLU A 173 15.31 -52.53 18.22
C GLU A 173 15.78 -51.15 18.71
N GLU A 174 15.99 -51.01 20.02
CA GLU A 174 16.33 -49.77 20.73
C GLU A 174 17.76 -49.87 21.29
N ILE A 175 18.37 -48.74 21.69
CA ILE A 175 19.06 -48.54 22.99
C ILE A 175 19.69 -47.13 23.08
N GLU A 176 19.85 -46.68 24.32
CA GLU A 176 20.09 -45.32 24.80
C GLU A 176 21.57 -44.84 24.76
N ASP A 177 21.77 -43.66 25.36
CA ASP A 177 22.94 -43.24 26.13
C ASP A 177 24.15 -42.49 25.51
N SER A 178 23.98 -41.16 25.47
CA SER A 178 24.58 -40.23 26.47
C SER A 178 26.01 -39.63 26.34
N TYR A 179 26.12 -38.46 26.98
CA TYR A 179 27.27 -37.82 27.66
C TYR A 179 28.36 -36.98 26.96
N HIS A 180 28.59 -35.84 27.65
CA HIS A 180 29.81 -35.04 27.84
C HIS A 180 30.51 -34.29 26.69
N VAL A 181 30.39 -32.96 26.78
CA VAL A 181 31.45 -31.98 26.46
C VAL A 181 32.35 -31.80 27.70
N GLU A 182 33.66 -31.66 27.53
CA GLU A 182 34.56 -30.97 28.48
C GLU A 182 35.89 -30.51 27.81
N ASP A 183 36.66 -29.67 28.50
CA ASP A 183 37.67 -28.73 27.96
C ASP A 183 39.12 -29.24 27.85
N THR A 184 39.99 -28.47 27.18
CA THR A 184 41.32 -27.97 27.67
C THR A 184 42.14 -27.27 26.56
N ALA A 185 43.06 -26.30 26.80
CA ALA A 185 43.26 -25.34 27.91
C ALA A 185 44.41 -24.33 27.57
N SER A 186 44.40 -23.13 28.20
CA SER A 186 45.58 -22.27 28.51
C SER A 186 46.40 -21.63 27.34
N GLN A 187 47.20 -20.56 27.49
CA GLN A 187 47.51 -19.64 28.62
C GLN A 187 48.09 -18.31 28.10
N ASN A 188 47.87 -17.18 28.81
CA ASN A 188 48.93 -16.26 29.32
C ASN A 188 48.38 -14.94 29.90
N HIS A 189 49.08 -14.43 30.93
CA HIS A 189 48.88 -13.15 31.66
C HIS A 189 50.22 -12.35 31.62
N PRO A 190 50.44 -11.13 32.21
CA PRO A 190 49.97 -10.69 33.55
C PRO A 190 49.71 -9.17 33.82
N ASN A 191 49.11 -8.88 35.00
CA ASN A 191 49.26 -7.71 35.90
C ASN A 191 48.87 -6.27 35.44
N ASP A 192 48.47 -5.31 36.31
CA ASP A 192 48.53 -5.18 37.80
C ASP A 192 47.23 -4.61 38.47
N MET A 193 47.23 -4.54 39.82
CA MET A 193 46.17 -4.23 40.83
C MET A 193 45.72 -2.74 40.90
N GLU A 194 44.75 -2.23 41.72
CA GLU A 194 44.08 -2.59 43.03
C GLU A 194 42.54 -2.27 42.94
N GLU A 195 41.56 -2.97 43.56
CA GLU A 195 41.06 -3.00 44.98
C GLU A 195 40.53 -1.65 45.54
N MET A 196 39.41 -1.48 46.28
CA MET A 196 38.55 -2.31 47.17
C MET A 196 37.03 -1.89 47.07
N THR A 197 36.02 -2.79 46.92
CA THR A 197 35.18 -3.58 47.89
C THR A 197 33.99 -2.90 48.63
N ASN A 198 32.80 -3.52 48.51
CA ASN A 198 31.74 -3.85 49.51
C ASN A 198 30.37 -4.02 48.79
N GLU A 199 29.85 -5.23 48.57
CA GLU A 199 29.00 -6.06 49.47
C GLU A 199 27.53 -5.54 49.60
N GLN A 200 26.53 -6.19 48.98
CA GLN A 200 25.70 -7.36 49.38
C GLN A 200 24.38 -6.92 50.09
N GLU A 201 23.23 -7.63 50.08
CA GLU A 201 22.93 -9.06 49.86
C GLU A 201 21.48 -9.32 49.34
N ASN A 202 21.14 -10.57 48.97
CA ASN A 202 19.80 -11.06 48.58
C ASN A 202 19.27 -12.08 49.61
N SER A 203 17.93 -12.22 49.80
CA SER A 203 17.21 -13.54 49.83
C SER A 203 15.74 -13.49 50.30
N ASP A 204 14.90 -14.33 49.68
CA ASP A 204 13.59 -14.88 50.13
C ASP A 204 13.85 -16.33 50.71
N PRO A 205 12.90 -17.24 51.11
CA PRO A 205 11.43 -17.15 51.32
C PRO A 205 10.84 -17.98 52.53
N SER A 206 9.50 -18.00 52.63
CA SER A 206 8.60 -19.14 53.00
C SER A 206 8.30 -19.63 54.46
N GLU A 207 6.98 -19.84 54.70
CA GLU A 207 6.22 -20.77 55.59
C GLU A 207 6.42 -20.91 57.13
N ALA A 208 5.31 -20.75 57.89
CA ALA A 208 4.72 -21.73 58.84
C ALA A 208 3.37 -21.28 59.47
N VAL A 209 2.50 -22.23 59.84
CA VAL A 209 1.15 -22.06 60.46
C VAL A 209 1.19 -22.19 62.02
N THR A 210 0.17 -21.89 62.85
CA THR A 210 -1.31 -21.70 62.72
C THR A 210 -1.77 -20.32 63.29
N ASP A 211 -3.00 -19.95 63.71
CA ASP A 211 -4.34 -20.54 64.01
C ASP A 211 -5.38 -19.36 64.07
N ALA A 212 -6.71 -19.43 64.25
CA ALA A 212 -7.77 -20.46 64.45
C ALA A 212 -9.17 -19.83 64.13
N ASP A 213 -10.27 -20.62 64.19
CA ASP A 213 -11.72 -20.25 64.18
C ASP A 213 -12.30 -19.41 63.00
N MET A 214 -13.52 -19.61 62.49
CA MET A 214 -14.43 -20.79 62.41
C MET A 214 -15.43 -20.56 61.22
N LEU A 215 -16.22 -21.56 60.81
CA LEU A 215 -16.87 -21.63 59.48
C LEU A 215 -18.36 -21.23 59.39
N LEU A 216 -18.72 -20.45 58.33
CA LEU A 216 -19.94 -20.55 57.47
C LEU A 216 -21.34 -20.30 58.13
N PRO A 217 -22.52 -20.23 57.40
CA PRO A 217 -22.84 -20.68 56.03
C PRO A 217 -23.74 -19.76 55.14
N HIS A 218 -24.17 -20.30 53.98
CA HIS A 218 -25.08 -19.73 52.96
C HIS A 218 -26.59 -19.91 53.25
N ALA A 219 -27.42 -18.96 52.76
CA ALA A 219 -28.77 -19.10 52.14
C ALA A 219 -29.29 -17.67 51.79
N GLU A 220 -30.37 -17.41 51.06
CA GLU A 220 -30.94 -17.79 49.75
C GLU A 220 -32.21 -16.89 49.57
N GLU A 221 -32.98 -16.98 48.47
CA GLU A 221 -34.24 -16.24 48.17
C GLU A 221 -34.19 -14.70 47.92
N ILE A 222 -35.27 -14.04 47.43
CA ILE A 222 -35.73 -13.98 46.02
C ILE A 222 -36.75 -12.80 45.76
N ARG A 223 -36.54 -12.04 44.64
CA ARG A 223 -37.50 -11.23 43.82
C ARG A 223 -38.27 -9.97 44.32
N HIS A 224 -38.45 -9.05 43.35
CA HIS A 224 -39.62 -8.14 43.08
C HIS A 224 -39.85 -6.90 44.00
N GLN A 225 -40.44 -5.77 43.55
CA GLN A 225 -41.05 -5.34 42.26
C GLN A 225 -41.14 -3.78 42.14
N ASP A 226 -41.19 -3.24 40.90
CA ASP A 226 -41.79 -1.98 40.36
C ASP A 226 -41.54 -0.61 41.08
N TYR A 227 -41.81 0.63 40.63
CA TYR A 227 -42.53 1.36 39.54
C TYR A 227 -41.76 2.71 39.29
N ASP A 228 -41.96 3.66 38.33
CA ASP A 228 -42.75 3.86 37.08
C ASP A 228 -42.19 5.09 36.29
N GLU A 229 -42.69 5.38 35.07
CA GLU A 229 -42.55 6.65 34.27
C GLU A 229 -43.87 7.49 34.36
N PRO A 230 -44.06 8.78 33.89
CA PRO A 230 -43.75 9.26 32.52
C PRO A 230 -43.57 10.81 32.23
N VAL A 231 -43.20 11.13 30.98
CA VAL A 231 -43.66 12.23 30.04
C VAL A 231 -44.08 13.65 30.52
N TYR A 232 -43.59 14.68 29.80
CA TYR A 232 -44.39 15.85 29.39
C TYR A 232 -43.99 16.40 28.00
N GLU A 233 -44.95 17.00 27.26
CA GLU A 233 -44.82 17.55 25.89
C GLU A 233 -45.36 19.02 25.84
N PRO A 234 -45.16 19.80 24.75
CA PRO A 234 -45.23 21.28 24.80
C PRO A 234 -46.64 21.90 24.70
N SER A 235 -46.71 23.23 24.89
CA SER A 235 -47.89 24.07 24.63
C SER A 235 -47.52 25.37 23.90
N GLU A 236 -48.33 25.79 22.92
CA GLU A 236 -48.15 26.98 22.08
C GLU A 236 -48.85 28.25 22.63
N HIS A 237 -48.91 29.32 21.80
CA HIS A 237 -49.55 30.64 22.01
C HIS A 237 -48.80 31.59 22.98
N GLU A 238 -48.65 32.89 22.74
CA GLU A 238 -48.96 33.84 21.64
C GLU A 238 -47.78 34.87 21.63
N GLY A 239 -47.47 35.71 20.64
CA GLY A 239 -48.21 36.29 19.51
C GLY A 239 -47.85 37.80 19.40
N VAL A 240 -48.00 38.42 18.22
CA VAL A 240 -47.76 39.86 17.91
C VAL A 240 -46.31 40.27 17.56
N GLU A 241 -46.21 41.21 16.61
CA GLU A 241 -45.02 41.68 15.88
C GLU A 241 -44.63 43.16 16.26
N ILE A 242 -43.67 43.73 15.50
CA ILE A 242 -43.47 45.17 15.15
C ILE A 242 -42.32 45.97 15.80
N SER A 243 -41.53 46.57 14.89
CA SER A 243 -40.73 47.81 14.95
C SER A 243 -39.29 47.83 15.51
N ASP A 244 -38.41 48.42 14.69
CA ASP A 244 -37.15 49.04 15.08
C ASP A 244 -37.37 50.24 16.02
N ASN A 245 -36.41 50.52 16.91
CA ASN A 245 -35.55 51.70 16.72
C ASN A 245 -34.29 51.77 17.61
N THR A 246 -33.20 52.11 16.91
CA THR A 246 -31.99 52.88 17.25
C THR A 246 -31.83 53.63 18.59
N ILE A 247 -30.55 53.87 18.95
CA ILE A 247 -29.99 54.97 19.82
C ILE A 247 -30.20 54.83 21.36
N ASP A 248 -29.25 55.14 22.25
CA ASP A 248 -27.77 55.32 22.17
C ASP A 248 -27.12 55.36 23.59
N ASP A 249 -25.82 55.07 23.64
CA ASP A 249 -24.75 55.28 24.65
C ASP A 249 -24.92 55.14 26.20
N SER A 250 -23.81 54.67 26.80
CA SER A 250 -23.20 55.07 28.08
C SER A 250 -23.57 54.42 29.44
N SER A 251 -22.76 53.41 29.81
CA SER A 251 -22.19 53.18 31.17
C SER A 251 -23.14 52.68 32.31
N ILE A 252 -22.71 52.01 33.39
CA ILE A 252 -21.45 51.97 34.16
C ILE A 252 -21.13 50.53 34.70
N ILE A 253 -19.86 50.12 34.62
CA ILE A 253 -19.10 49.09 35.40
C ILE A 253 -19.70 47.68 35.64
N SER A 254 -18.93 46.68 35.24
CA SER A 254 -18.70 45.41 35.98
C SER A 254 -17.19 45.18 36.09
N GLU A 255 -16.72 44.60 37.20
CA GLU A 255 -15.29 44.44 37.50
C GLU A 255 -14.63 43.20 36.85
N GLU A 256 -13.30 43.16 36.89
CA GLU A 256 -12.45 42.25 36.10
C GLU A 256 -12.45 40.78 36.59
N ILE A 257 -12.47 39.84 35.64
CA ILE A 257 -11.65 38.63 35.75
C ILE A 257 -10.72 38.60 34.53
N ASN A 258 -9.42 38.52 34.80
CA ASN A 258 -8.37 38.93 33.87
C ASN A 258 -8.06 37.86 32.81
N VAL A 259 -8.54 38.07 31.58
CA VAL A 259 -8.06 37.38 30.39
C VAL A 259 -6.97 38.24 29.77
N ALA A 260 -5.71 37.80 29.87
CA ALA A 260 -4.57 38.50 29.28
C ALA A 260 -4.75 38.61 27.75
N SER A 261 -5.06 39.82 27.29
CA SER A 261 -5.24 40.12 25.87
C SER A 261 -3.91 40.03 25.13
N VAL A 262 -3.97 39.54 23.89
CA VAL A 262 -2.91 39.51 22.88
C VAL A 262 -1.96 40.71 23.01
N GLU A 263 -0.73 40.47 23.47
CA GLU A 263 0.34 41.47 23.38
C GLU A 263 0.63 41.76 21.90
N GLU A 264 0.95 43.02 21.61
CA GLU A 264 1.16 43.49 20.23
C GLU A 264 2.22 42.64 19.52
N GLN A 265 1.91 42.20 18.30
CA GLN A 265 2.92 41.57 17.45
C GLN A 265 4.07 42.56 17.22
N GLN A 266 5.20 42.32 17.89
CA GLN A 266 6.43 43.02 17.54
C GLN A 266 6.71 42.74 16.06
N ASP A 267 6.72 43.81 15.28
CA ASP A 267 6.77 43.78 13.82
C ASP A 267 8.15 43.30 13.36
N THR A 268 8.36 41.97 13.41
CA THR A 268 9.59 41.33 12.94
C THR A 268 9.72 41.63 11.45
N PRO A 269 10.69 42.47 11.04
CA PRO A 269 10.66 43.04 9.70
C PRO A 269 10.78 41.90 8.69
N PRO A 270 9.85 41.79 7.71
CA PRO A 270 9.69 40.58 6.92
C PRO A 270 11.02 40.24 6.26
N VAL A 271 11.59 39.09 6.65
CA VAL A 271 12.93 38.66 6.24
C VAL A 271 12.94 38.61 4.72
N LYS A 272 13.57 39.61 4.10
CA LYS A 272 13.53 39.85 2.66
C LYS A 272 14.22 38.70 1.95
N LYS A 273 13.47 37.63 1.66
CA LYS A 273 13.93 36.40 1.00
C LYS A 273 14.70 36.81 -0.25
N LYS A 274 16.03 36.69 -0.19
CA LYS A 274 16.93 37.15 -1.24
C LYS A 274 16.56 36.40 -2.51
N LYS A 275 16.18 37.12 -3.57
CA LYS A 275 15.78 36.49 -4.84
C LYS A 275 16.89 35.54 -5.28
N PRO A 276 16.58 34.26 -5.60
CA PRO A 276 17.60 33.25 -5.88
C PRO A 276 18.44 33.67 -7.09
N LYS A 277 19.75 33.43 -7.01
CA LYS A 277 20.75 33.85 -7.98
C LYS A 277 20.83 32.86 -9.15
N LEU A 278 19.75 32.78 -9.94
CA LEU A 278 19.59 31.81 -11.04
C LEU A 278 20.47 32.08 -12.29
N LEU A 279 21.47 32.97 -12.22
CA LEU A 279 22.30 33.38 -13.37
C LEU A 279 23.79 33.30 -13.00
N ASN A 280 24.56 32.51 -13.76
CA ASN A 280 26.02 32.42 -13.58
C ASN A 280 26.74 33.66 -14.16
N LYS A 281 28.02 33.57 -14.56
CA LYS A 281 28.73 34.68 -15.21
C LYS A 281 28.25 34.90 -16.65
N PHE A 282 27.99 33.82 -17.37
CA PHE A 282 27.56 33.81 -18.76
C PHE A 282 26.07 34.15 -18.91
N ASP A 283 25.19 33.53 -18.11
CA ASP A 283 23.73 33.77 -18.18
C ASP A 283 23.35 35.26 -17.99
N LYS A 284 24.23 36.06 -17.37
CA LYS A 284 24.04 37.51 -17.19
C LYS A 284 24.23 38.30 -18.48
N THR A 285 25.03 37.83 -19.44
CA THR A 285 25.19 38.51 -20.74
C THR A 285 24.00 38.24 -21.66
N ILE A 286 23.45 37.01 -21.62
CA ILE A 286 22.27 36.59 -22.39
C ILE A 286 20.94 36.81 -21.65
N LYS A 287 20.96 37.53 -20.52
CA LYS A 287 19.80 37.73 -19.62
C LYS A 287 18.55 38.24 -20.35
N ALA A 288 18.71 39.12 -21.34
CA ALA A 288 17.60 39.67 -22.10
C ALA A 288 16.85 38.60 -22.92
N GLU A 289 17.56 37.62 -23.46
CA GLU A 289 16.96 36.50 -24.21
C GLU A 289 16.27 35.52 -23.25
N LEU A 290 16.93 35.19 -22.13
CA LEU A 290 16.38 34.34 -21.06
C LEU A 290 15.09 34.93 -20.44
N ASP A 291 15.07 36.24 -20.17
CA ASP A 291 13.89 36.94 -19.65
C ASP A 291 12.74 36.97 -20.67
N ALA A 292 13.05 37.03 -21.98
CA ALA A 292 12.04 37.00 -23.03
C ALA A 292 11.35 35.63 -23.12
N ALA A 293 12.10 34.53 -23.09
CA ALA A 293 11.56 33.17 -23.06
C ALA A 293 10.75 32.90 -21.77
N GLU A 294 11.26 33.29 -20.60
CA GLU A 294 10.54 33.17 -19.32
C GLU A 294 9.24 34.02 -19.31
N LYS A 295 9.20 35.13 -20.04
CA LYS A 295 8.01 35.98 -20.20
C LYS A 295 6.96 35.35 -21.13
N LEU A 296 7.33 34.50 -22.08
CA LEU A 296 6.39 33.68 -22.86
C LEU A 296 5.76 32.60 -21.96
N ARG A 297 6.59 31.88 -21.21
CA ARG A 297 6.15 30.85 -20.24
C ARG A 297 5.13 31.41 -19.25
N LYS A 298 5.46 32.54 -18.61
CA LYS A 298 4.59 33.26 -17.67
C LYS A 298 3.35 33.93 -18.29
N ARG A 299 3.19 33.89 -19.61
CA ARG A 299 1.97 34.31 -20.33
C ARG A 299 1.08 33.15 -20.75
N GLY A 300 1.40 31.90 -20.35
CA GLY A 300 0.71 30.69 -20.80
C GLY A 300 1.04 30.28 -22.24
N LYS A 301 1.94 30.99 -22.92
CA LYS A 301 2.44 30.68 -24.27
C LYS A 301 3.53 29.60 -24.18
N ILE A 302 3.14 28.43 -23.68
CA ILE A 302 4.06 27.34 -23.31
C ILE A 302 4.82 26.81 -24.54
N GLU A 303 4.14 26.52 -25.65
CA GLU A 303 4.81 26.02 -26.88
C GLU A 303 5.82 27.03 -27.46
N GLU A 304 5.48 28.32 -27.51
CA GLU A 304 6.44 29.38 -27.90
C GLU A 304 7.63 29.45 -26.93
N ALA A 305 7.39 29.20 -25.64
CA ALA A 305 8.44 29.20 -24.62
C ALA A 305 9.33 27.96 -24.66
N VAL A 306 8.79 26.77 -24.99
CA VAL A 306 9.58 25.56 -25.28
C VAL A 306 10.52 25.87 -26.43
N ASN A 307 9.99 26.27 -27.59
CA ASN A 307 10.78 26.57 -28.79
C ASN A 307 11.86 27.63 -28.52
N ALA A 308 11.53 28.68 -27.77
CA ALA A 308 12.49 29.72 -27.40
C ALA A 308 13.61 29.20 -26.47
N PHE A 309 13.30 28.38 -25.47
CA PHE A 309 14.34 27.78 -24.61
C PHE A 309 15.14 26.68 -25.32
N GLU A 310 14.55 25.93 -26.25
CA GLU A 310 15.27 24.97 -27.08
C GLU A 310 16.26 25.65 -28.03
N GLU A 311 15.86 26.77 -28.67
CA GLU A 311 16.83 27.58 -29.42
C GLU A 311 17.93 28.14 -28.53
N LEU A 312 17.62 28.59 -27.31
CA LEU A 312 18.62 29.06 -26.36
C LEU A 312 19.57 27.96 -25.89
N VAL A 313 19.10 26.72 -25.70
CA VAL A 313 19.97 25.56 -25.40
C VAL A 313 20.81 25.19 -26.63
N ARG A 314 20.25 25.24 -27.85
CA ARG A 314 21.00 25.00 -29.10
C ARG A 314 22.10 26.03 -29.34
N LYS A 315 21.80 27.31 -29.08
CA LYS A 315 22.69 28.47 -29.23
C LYS A 315 23.72 28.56 -28.08
N TYR A 316 23.33 28.14 -26.89
CA TYR A 316 24.14 28.21 -25.66
C TYR A 316 24.06 26.90 -24.84
N PRO A 317 24.66 25.78 -25.31
CA PRO A 317 24.50 24.46 -24.67
C PRO A 317 24.97 24.37 -23.21
N GLN A 318 25.83 25.31 -22.81
CA GLN A 318 26.42 25.44 -21.48
C GLN A 318 25.73 26.50 -20.60
N SER A 319 24.50 26.93 -20.91
CA SER A 319 23.70 27.82 -20.06
C SER A 319 22.80 27.03 -19.11
N PRO A 320 23.08 27.01 -17.79
CA PRO A 320 22.23 26.32 -16.80
C PRO A 320 20.84 26.95 -16.76
N ARG A 321 20.72 28.28 -16.92
CA ARG A 321 19.42 28.95 -16.91
C ARG A 321 18.58 28.67 -18.17
N ALA A 322 19.19 28.50 -19.34
CA ALA A 322 18.47 28.08 -20.54
C ALA A 322 17.94 26.65 -20.36
N ARG A 323 18.79 25.71 -19.93
CA ARG A 323 18.40 24.30 -19.70
C ARG A 323 17.31 24.17 -18.63
N TYR A 324 17.45 24.86 -17.51
CA TYR A 324 16.40 24.93 -16.47
C TYR A 324 15.09 25.56 -17.01
N GLY A 325 15.19 26.54 -17.91
CA GLY A 325 14.03 27.15 -18.56
C GLY A 325 13.29 26.18 -19.48
N LYS A 326 14.03 25.38 -20.26
CA LYS A 326 13.46 24.28 -21.04
C LYS A 326 12.72 23.30 -20.11
N ALA A 327 13.36 22.83 -19.05
CA ALA A 327 12.76 21.88 -18.11
C ALA A 327 11.45 22.42 -17.49
N GLN A 328 11.41 23.70 -17.11
CA GLN A 328 10.17 24.34 -16.64
C GLN A 328 9.08 24.40 -17.70
N CYS A 329 9.40 24.67 -18.97
CA CYS A 329 8.41 24.65 -20.05
C CYS A 329 7.92 23.22 -20.37
N GLU A 330 8.78 22.20 -20.24
CA GLU A 330 8.39 20.80 -20.39
C GLU A 330 7.49 20.33 -19.23
N ASP A 331 7.75 20.76 -18.00
CA ASP A 331 6.90 20.51 -16.82
C ASP A 331 5.52 21.19 -16.99
N ASP A 332 5.49 22.48 -17.35
CA ASP A 332 4.25 23.22 -17.66
C ASP A 332 3.47 22.56 -18.82
N LEU A 333 4.18 22.07 -19.86
CA LEU A 333 3.57 21.37 -21.00
C LEU A 333 3.02 19.99 -20.61
N ALA A 334 3.72 19.27 -19.73
CA ALA A 334 3.26 17.99 -19.21
C ALA A 334 2.00 18.14 -18.35
N GLU A 335 1.91 19.21 -17.54
CA GLU A 335 0.66 19.54 -16.81
C GLU A 335 -0.46 19.97 -17.78
N LYS A 336 -0.17 20.76 -18.84
CA LYS A 336 -1.15 21.11 -19.90
C LYS A 336 -1.69 19.89 -20.66
N GLN A 337 -0.81 18.98 -21.08
CA GLN A 337 -1.14 17.80 -21.89
C GLN A 337 -1.54 16.58 -21.06
N ARG A 338 -1.34 16.62 -19.73
CA ARG A 338 -1.46 15.48 -18.80
C ARG A 338 -0.61 14.27 -19.23
N SER A 339 0.60 14.53 -19.75
CA SER A 339 1.44 13.52 -20.40
C SER A 339 2.67 13.14 -19.57
N ASN A 340 2.69 11.90 -19.09
CA ASN A 340 3.81 11.33 -18.34
C ASN A 340 5.11 11.20 -19.17
N GLU A 341 5.00 11.09 -20.49
CA GLU A 341 6.16 11.10 -21.41
C GLU A 341 6.87 12.45 -21.41
N VAL A 342 6.10 13.54 -21.53
CA VAL A 342 6.65 14.90 -21.45
C VAL A 342 7.24 15.16 -20.06
N LEU A 343 6.61 14.62 -19.00
CA LEU A 343 7.14 14.77 -17.65
C LEU A 343 8.43 13.99 -17.40
N ARG A 344 8.60 12.80 -18.00
CA ARG A 344 9.89 12.07 -17.97
C ARG A 344 11.01 12.90 -18.61
N ARG A 345 10.76 13.52 -19.78
CA ARG A 345 11.72 14.45 -20.41
C ARG A 345 12.06 15.64 -19.51
N ALA A 346 11.07 16.26 -18.86
CA ALA A 346 11.33 17.35 -17.90
C ALA A 346 12.23 16.91 -16.72
N ILE A 347 12.02 15.71 -16.17
CA ILE A 347 12.83 15.10 -15.10
C ILE A 347 14.30 14.87 -15.53
N GLU A 348 14.53 14.63 -16.81
CA GLU A 348 15.87 14.52 -17.40
C GLU A 348 16.48 15.90 -17.64
N THR A 349 15.75 16.85 -18.25
CA THR A 349 16.23 18.23 -18.47
C THR A 349 16.55 18.95 -17.15
N TYR A 350 15.82 18.67 -16.06
CA TYR A 350 16.15 19.16 -14.70
C TYR A 350 17.46 18.55 -14.16
N GLN A 351 17.82 17.33 -14.56
CA GLN A 351 19.09 16.71 -14.20
C GLN A 351 20.24 17.36 -14.98
N GLU A 352 20.09 17.50 -16.30
CA GLU A 352 21.06 18.18 -17.16
C GLU A 352 21.36 19.60 -16.65
N ALA A 353 20.32 20.38 -16.29
CA ALA A 353 20.47 21.73 -15.77
C ALA A 353 21.25 21.83 -14.44
N ALA A 354 21.31 20.74 -13.67
CA ALA A 354 22.05 20.62 -12.41
C ALA A 354 23.48 20.05 -12.58
N ASP A 355 23.78 19.39 -13.70
CA ASP A 355 25.10 18.84 -14.03
C ASP A 355 25.97 19.80 -14.88
N LEU A 356 25.39 20.87 -15.43
CA LEU A 356 26.12 21.85 -16.24
C LEU A 356 27.18 22.63 -15.41
N PRO A 357 28.34 22.99 -16.02
CA PRO A 357 29.40 23.74 -15.35
C PRO A 357 28.96 25.17 -15.00
N ASP A 358 29.56 25.73 -13.95
CA ASP A 358 29.19 27.03 -13.37
C ASP A 358 27.68 27.16 -13.04
N ALA A 359 26.95 26.05 -12.84
CA ALA A 359 25.54 26.06 -12.42
C ALA A 359 25.39 26.78 -11.06
N PRO A 360 24.55 27.84 -10.96
CA PRO A 360 24.39 28.56 -9.71
C PRO A 360 23.78 27.68 -8.62
N THR A 361 24.33 27.78 -7.41
CA THR A 361 23.93 27.03 -6.21
C THR A 361 22.41 27.00 -5.98
N ASP A 362 21.74 28.14 -6.14
CA ASP A 362 20.28 28.26 -5.97
C ASP A 362 19.50 27.57 -7.11
N LEU A 363 20.05 27.55 -8.32
CA LEU A 363 19.45 26.87 -9.48
C LEU A 363 19.58 25.36 -9.36
N VAL A 364 20.76 24.84 -8.97
CA VAL A 364 20.98 23.40 -8.73
C VAL A 364 19.99 22.87 -7.70
N LYS A 365 19.78 23.61 -6.59
CA LYS A 365 18.81 23.25 -5.55
C LYS A 365 17.38 23.16 -6.09
N LEU A 366 16.92 24.19 -6.80
CA LEU A 366 15.55 24.23 -7.35
C LEU A 366 15.34 23.15 -8.42
N SER A 367 16.32 22.93 -9.29
CA SER A 367 16.29 21.93 -10.36
C SER A 367 16.16 20.52 -9.80
N LEU A 368 17.02 20.14 -8.83
CA LEU A 368 16.96 18.82 -8.23
C LEU A 368 15.75 18.64 -7.28
N LYS A 369 15.29 19.68 -6.57
CA LYS A 369 14.08 19.55 -5.75
C LYS A 369 12.84 19.31 -6.63
N ARG A 370 12.65 20.10 -7.69
CA ARG A 370 11.53 19.89 -8.63
C ARG A 370 11.65 18.53 -9.35
N ARG A 371 12.86 18.10 -9.71
CA ARG A 371 13.10 16.74 -10.22
C ARG A 371 12.56 15.67 -9.26
N SER A 372 12.90 15.76 -7.97
CA SER A 372 12.42 14.82 -6.94
C SER A 372 10.89 14.86 -6.79
N GLU A 373 10.27 16.05 -6.74
CA GLU A 373 8.80 16.23 -6.68
C GLU A 373 8.09 15.55 -7.88
N ARG A 374 8.66 15.66 -9.08
CA ARG A 374 8.10 15.05 -10.30
C ARG A 374 8.39 13.56 -10.40
N GLN A 375 9.52 13.08 -9.88
CA GLN A 375 9.78 11.65 -9.72
C GLN A 375 8.78 11.00 -8.76
N GLN A 376 8.47 11.63 -7.61
CA GLN A 376 7.43 11.13 -6.68
C GLN A 376 6.05 11.11 -7.33
N PHE A 377 5.68 12.15 -8.09
CA PHE A 377 4.41 12.21 -8.81
C PHE A 377 4.21 11.07 -9.82
N LEU A 378 5.30 10.61 -10.48
CA LEU A 378 5.28 9.44 -11.36
C LEU A 378 5.42 8.09 -10.62
N GLY A 379 5.48 8.08 -9.29
CA GLY A 379 5.70 6.87 -8.49
C GLY A 379 7.15 6.36 -8.49
N HIS A 380 8.11 7.11 -9.06
CA HIS A 380 9.52 6.73 -9.16
C HIS A 380 10.28 6.94 -7.82
N MET A 381 9.77 6.38 -6.71
CA MET A 381 10.23 6.67 -5.35
C MET A 381 11.72 6.38 -5.13
N ARG A 382 12.22 5.21 -5.59
CA ARG A 382 13.67 4.87 -5.55
C ARG A 382 14.52 5.92 -6.28
N GLY A 383 14.02 6.47 -7.40
CA GLY A 383 14.71 7.53 -8.16
C GLY A 383 14.66 8.91 -7.49
N SER A 384 13.56 9.21 -6.79
CA SER A 384 13.44 10.43 -5.97
C SER A 384 14.41 10.40 -4.79
N LEU A 385 14.54 9.26 -4.10
CA LEU A 385 15.46 9.09 -2.97
C LEU A 385 16.91 9.42 -3.36
N LEU A 386 17.38 8.91 -4.50
CA LEU A 386 18.73 9.22 -5.03
C LEU A 386 18.92 10.72 -5.30
N THR A 387 17.91 11.40 -5.84
CA THR A 387 17.92 12.86 -6.04
C THR A 387 17.98 13.62 -4.71
N LEU A 388 17.25 13.15 -3.68
CA LEU A 388 17.23 13.74 -2.33
C LEU A 388 18.53 13.51 -1.56
N GLN A 389 19.13 12.32 -1.66
CA GLN A 389 20.44 12.02 -1.10
C GLN A 389 21.52 12.93 -1.73
N ARG A 390 21.51 13.10 -3.07
CA ARG A 390 22.40 14.05 -3.75
C ARG A 390 22.15 15.50 -3.32
N LEU A 391 20.90 15.90 -3.10
CA LEU A 391 20.57 17.24 -2.56
C LEU A 391 21.18 17.46 -1.17
N VAL A 392 21.01 16.53 -0.24
CA VAL A 392 21.57 16.66 1.13
C VAL A 392 23.10 16.62 1.11
N GLN A 393 23.74 15.83 0.24
CA GLN A 393 25.19 15.85 0.04
C GLN A 393 25.72 17.21 -0.47
N LEU A 394 24.98 17.87 -1.37
CA LEU A 394 25.31 19.20 -1.88
C LEU A 394 24.96 20.33 -0.88
N PHE A 395 24.03 20.08 0.05
CA PHE A 395 23.46 21.06 0.97
C PHE A 395 23.35 20.53 2.41
N PRO A 396 24.45 20.10 3.06
CA PRO A 396 24.41 19.37 4.34
C PRO A 396 23.91 20.20 5.54
N SER A 397 23.82 21.53 5.39
CA SER A 397 23.28 22.47 6.38
C SER A 397 21.85 22.92 6.10
N ASP A 398 21.14 22.28 5.17
CA ASP A 398 19.76 22.62 4.81
C ASP A 398 18.78 21.61 5.45
N THR A 399 18.19 22.02 6.58
CA THR A 399 17.23 21.19 7.33
C THR A 399 16.02 20.79 6.48
N THR A 400 15.52 21.68 5.62
CA THR A 400 14.36 21.39 4.77
C THR A 400 14.67 20.26 3.77
N LEU A 401 15.88 20.20 3.22
CA LEU A 401 16.29 19.10 2.35
C LEU A 401 16.50 17.77 3.10
N LYS A 402 16.87 17.81 4.39
CA LYS A 402 16.87 16.60 5.25
C LYS A 402 15.44 16.14 5.55
N ASN A 403 14.54 17.05 5.85
CA ASN A 403 13.12 16.75 6.01
C ASN A 403 12.51 16.15 4.72
N ASP A 404 12.81 16.72 3.54
CA ASP A 404 12.42 16.14 2.25
C ASP A 404 12.98 14.70 2.07
N LEU A 405 14.24 14.46 2.45
CA LEU A 405 14.88 13.14 2.41
C LEU A 405 14.21 12.13 3.36
N GLY A 406 13.81 12.56 4.56
CA GLY A 406 13.07 11.75 5.51
C GLY A 406 11.72 11.27 4.93
N VAL A 407 10.99 12.15 4.23
CA VAL A 407 9.79 11.76 3.46
C VAL A 407 10.13 10.79 2.33
N GLY A 408 11.27 10.99 1.65
CA GLY A 408 11.76 10.06 0.61
C GLY A 408 11.96 8.62 1.10
N TYR A 409 12.46 8.43 2.33
CA TYR A 409 12.55 7.11 2.95
C TYR A 409 11.18 6.54 3.37
N LEU A 410 10.29 7.38 3.94
CA LEU A 410 8.92 6.96 4.32
C LEU A 410 8.10 6.48 3.11
N LEU A 411 8.24 7.13 1.94
CA LEU A 411 7.59 6.73 0.69
C LEU A 411 8.12 5.39 0.12
N LEU A 412 9.16 4.82 0.71
CA LEU A 412 9.72 3.50 0.40
C LEU A 412 9.51 2.48 1.54
N GLY A 413 8.84 2.87 2.63
CA GLY A 413 8.66 2.03 3.82
C GLY A 413 9.89 1.94 4.74
N ASP A 414 11.00 2.63 4.42
CA ASP A 414 12.23 2.62 5.22
C ASP A 414 12.11 3.57 6.43
N ASN A 415 11.32 3.10 7.41
CA ASN A 415 11.08 3.82 8.66
C ASN A 415 12.37 4.05 9.46
N ASP A 416 13.35 3.15 9.38
CA ASP A 416 14.57 3.23 10.20
C ASP A 416 15.61 4.21 9.64
N SER A 417 15.72 4.37 8.31
CA SER A 417 16.50 5.47 7.73
C SER A 417 15.78 6.80 7.87
N ALA A 418 14.45 6.83 7.69
CA ALA A 418 13.65 8.03 7.96
C ALA A 418 13.85 8.52 9.40
N LYS A 419 13.83 7.60 10.37
CA LYS A 419 14.02 7.92 11.79
C LYS A 419 15.35 8.62 12.05
N LYS A 420 16.46 8.04 11.57
CA LYS A 420 17.82 8.59 11.73
C LYS A 420 17.95 9.99 11.13
N VAL A 421 17.28 10.26 10.01
CA VAL A 421 17.27 11.60 9.39
C VAL A 421 16.55 12.63 10.27
N TYR A 422 15.38 12.28 10.83
CA TYR A 422 14.67 13.19 11.74
C TYR A 422 15.35 13.32 13.11
N GLU A 423 16.04 12.28 13.61
CA GLU A 423 16.93 12.36 14.76
C GLU A 423 18.09 13.33 14.49
N GLU A 424 18.75 13.27 13.32
CA GLU A 424 19.80 14.22 12.93
C GLU A 424 19.27 15.67 12.86
N VAL A 425 18.06 15.86 12.31
CA VAL A 425 17.39 17.16 12.27
C VAL A 425 17.08 17.69 13.68
N LEU A 426 16.43 16.90 14.53
CA LEU A 426 16.03 17.34 15.87
C LEU A 426 17.23 17.58 16.79
N ASN A 427 18.37 16.91 16.57
CA ASN A 427 19.62 17.20 17.28
C ASN A 427 20.24 18.57 16.92
N VAL A 428 19.93 19.13 15.75
CA VAL A 428 20.45 20.44 15.29
C VAL A 428 19.41 21.56 15.44
N THR A 429 18.14 21.24 15.20
CA THR A 429 16.99 22.15 15.30
C THR A 429 15.86 21.46 16.10
N PRO A 430 15.93 21.44 17.45
CA PRO A 430 14.96 20.72 18.30
C PRO A 430 13.51 21.21 18.21
N ASN A 431 13.28 22.37 17.58
CA ASN A 431 11.96 22.99 17.42
C ASN A 431 11.39 22.87 16.00
N ASP A 432 12.04 22.14 15.08
CA ASP A 432 11.52 21.91 13.72
C ASP A 432 10.24 21.06 13.77
N GLY A 433 9.07 21.71 13.58
CA GLY A 433 7.77 21.08 13.77
C GLY A 433 7.49 19.96 12.76
N PHE A 434 8.02 20.11 11.54
CA PHE A 434 7.93 19.10 10.49
C PHE A 434 8.66 17.82 10.87
N ALA A 435 9.88 17.93 11.40
CA ALA A 435 10.62 16.79 11.92
C ALA A 435 9.93 16.16 13.13
N LYS A 436 9.35 16.97 14.03
CA LYS A 436 8.57 16.45 15.18
C LYS A 436 7.38 15.59 14.75
N VAL A 437 6.52 16.07 13.83
CA VAL A 437 5.35 15.27 13.41
C VAL A 437 5.75 13.97 12.70
N HIS A 438 6.80 13.97 11.87
CA HIS A 438 7.25 12.76 11.18
C HIS A 438 7.99 11.79 12.11
N TYR A 439 8.81 12.29 13.04
CA TYR A 439 9.45 11.44 14.06
C TYR A 439 8.40 10.81 14.98
N GLY A 440 7.40 11.58 15.43
CA GLY A 440 6.26 11.08 16.18
C GLY A 440 5.44 10.02 15.42
N PHE A 441 5.18 10.23 14.12
CA PHE A 441 4.57 9.24 13.25
C PHE A 441 5.36 7.92 13.21
N ILE A 442 6.68 7.99 13.05
CA ILE A 442 7.56 6.80 13.04
C ILE A 442 7.56 6.09 14.40
N LEU A 443 7.66 6.81 15.51
CA LEU A 443 7.54 6.23 16.85
C LEU A 443 6.23 5.47 17.02
N LYS A 444 5.11 6.04 16.55
CA LYS A 444 3.81 5.37 16.60
C LYS A 444 3.76 4.11 15.72
N ALA A 445 4.35 4.15 14.52
CA ALA A 445 4.48 2.98 13.65
C ALA A 445 5.32 1.87 14.30
N GLN A 446 6.40 2.23 15.02
CA GLN A 446 7.19 1.34 15.88
C GLN A 446 6.48 0.94 17.20
N ASN A 447 5.16 1.14 17.30
CA ASN A 447 4.31 0.89 18.47
C ASN A 447 4.74 1.60 19.78
N LYS A 448 5.61 2.61 19.70
CA LYS A 448 6.04 3.45 20.84
C LYS A 448 5.01 4.54 21.12
N ILE A 449 3.79 4.11 21.45
CA ILE A 449 2.60 4.97 21.50
C ILE A 449 2.80 6.19 22.43
N SER A 450 3.17 5.96 23.69
CA SER A 450 3.38 7.04 24.68
C SER A 450 4.51 8.01 24.29
N GLU A 451 5.55 7.55 23.59
CA GLU A 451 6.65 8.40 23.10
C GLU A 451 6.20 9.25 21.91
N SER A 452 5.29 8.76 21.06
CA SER A 452 4.84 9.49 19.86
C SER A 452 3.99 10.72 20.14
N ILE A 453 3.19 10.69 21.22
CA ILE A 453 2.21 11.73 21.58
C ILE A 453 2.83 13.14 21.70
N PRO A 454 3.91 13.39 22.49
CA PRO A 454 4.49 14.73 22.59
C PRO A 454 5.02 15.25 21.26
N TYR A 455 5.73 14.42 20.48
CA TYR A 455 6.28 14.85 19.18
C TYR A 455 5.18 15.16 18.15
N LEU A 456 4.14 14.34 18.06
CA LEU A 456 2.97 14.61 17.21
C LEU A 456 2.25 15.89 17.66
N LYS A 457 2.03 16.06 18.98
CA LYS A 457 1.36 17.25 19.54
C LYS A 457 2.16 18.53 19.29
N GLU A 458 3.39 18.61 19.78
CA GLU A 458 4.25 19.80 19.63
C GLU A 458 4.53 20.13 18.16
N GLY A 459 4.63 19.10 17.31
CA GLY A 459 4.77 19.28 15.88
C GLY A 459 3.55 19.95 15.25
N ILE A 460 2.33 19.51 15.55
CA ILE A 460 1.10 20.17 15.07
C ILE A 460 0.91 21.56 15.69
N GLU A 461 1.24 21.73 16.97
CA GLU A 461 1.13 23.01 17.70
C GLU A 461 2.11 24.09 17.19
N SER A 462 3.21 23.69 16.54
CA SER A 462 4.18 24.64 15.92
C SER A 462 3.57 25.50 14.81
N GLY A 463 2.60 24.96 14.05
CA GLY A 463 2.11 25.56 12.81
C GLY A 463 3.12 25.59 11.65
N ASP A 464 4.25 24.87 11.73
CA ASP A 464 5.26 24.84 10.66
C ASP A 464 4.70 24.29 9.32
N PRO A 465 5.20 24.77 8.16
CA PRO A 465 4.69 24.32 6.86
C PRO A 465 4.80 22.79 6.67
N GLY A 466 3.64 22.13 6.53
CA GLY A 466 3.55 20.67 6.38
C GLY A 466 3.23 19.90 7.67
N THR A 467 3.02 20.57 8.81
CA THR A 467 2.52 19.93 10.04
C THR A 467 0.99 19.86 10.10
N ASP A 468 0.31 20.73 9.36
CA ASP A 468 -1.15 20.76 9.24
C ASP A 468 -1.66 19.71 8.23
N ASP A 469 -1.58 18.43 8.62
CA ASP A 469 -1.94 17.28 7.79
C ASP A 469 -2.77 16.26 8.59
N GLY A 470 -3.89 15.83 8.02
CA GLY A 470 -4.83 14.90 8.63
C GLY A 470 -4.22 13.59 9.15
N ARG A 471 -3.10 13.12 8.58
CA ARG A 471 -2.36 11.95 9.07
C ARG A 471 -1.87 12.14 10.50
N PHE A 472 -1.34 13.32 10.83
CA PHE A 472 -0.81 13.58 12.17
C PHE A 472 -1.92 13.78 13.20
N TYR A 473 -3.01 14.46 12.82
CA TYR A 473 -4.23 14.54 13.64
C TYR A 473 -4.82 13.15 13.94
N PHE A 474 -4.91 12.30 12.92
CA PHE A 474 -5.46 10.95 13.05
C PHE A 474 -4.60 10.10 14.00
N HIS A 475 -3.29 10.09 13.77
CA HIS A 475 -2.37 9.29 14.56
C HIS A 475 -2.15 9.81 15.98
N LEU A 476 -2.24 11.12 16.22
CA LEU A 476 -2.23 11.69 17.57
C LEU A 476 -3.47 11.27 18.36
N GLY A 477 -4.65 11.34 17.75
CA GLY A 477 -5.91 10.91 18.38
C GLY A 477 -5.93 9.40 18.69
N ASP A 478 -5.51 8.56 17.74
CA ASP A 478 -5.39 7.10 17.93
C ASP A 478 -4.37 6.77 19.04
N ALA A 479 -3.20 7.41 19.03
CA ALA A 479 -2.21 7.24 20.10
C ALA A 479 -2.76 7.65 21.47
N MET A 480 -3.49 8.77 21.55
CA MET A 480 -4.18 9.19 22.78
C MET A 480 -5.27 8.20 23.23
N GLN A 481 -6.08 7.65 22.31
CA GLN A 481 -7.11 6.65 22.64
C GLN A 481 -6.50 5.38 23.23
N ARG A 482 -5.41 4.86 22.65
CA ARG A 482 -4.70 3.66 23.12
C ARG A 482 -4.11 3.80 24.53
N VAL A 483 -3.73 5.02 24.95
CA VAL A 483 -3.29 5.31 26.33
C VAL A 483 -4.44 5.79 27.24
N GLY A 484 -5.69 5.68 26.79
CA GLY A 484 -6.89 6.07 27.55
C GLY A 484 -7.13 7.58 27.66
N ASN A 485 -6.29 8.42 27.07
CA ASN A 485 -6.37 9.88 27.17
C ASN A 485 -7.59 10.42 26.40
N LYS A 486 -8.53 11.02 27.14
CA LYS A 486 -9.78 11.57 26.61
C LYS A 486 -9.60 12.84 25.78
N GLU A 487 -8.41 13.45 25.77
CA GLU A 487 -8.10 14.59 24.89
C GLU A 487 -8.06 14.24 23.39
N ALA A 488 -8.00 12.95 23.02
CA ALA A 488 -8.03 12.50 21.62
C ALA A 488 -9.14 13.17 20.79
N TYR A 489 -10.34 13.29 21.36
CA TYR A 489 -11.50 13.88 20.69
C TYR A 489 -11.37 15.39 20.47
N LYS A 490 -10.54 16.11 21.26
CA LYS A 490 -10.19 17.51 20.99
C LYS A 490 -9.37 17.63 19.69
N TRP A 491 -8.48 16.67 19.44
CA TRP A 491 -7.65 16.63 18.23
C TRP A 491 -8.44 16.20 16.99
N TYR A 492 -9.40 15.29 17.14
CA TYR A 492 -10.35 14.97 16.06
C TYR A 492 -11.27 16.15 15.72
N GLU A 493 -11.79 16.86 16.73
CA GLU A 493 -12.57 18.09 16.54
C GLU A 493 -11.76 19.21 15.87
N LEU A 494 -10.49 19.38 16.24
CA LEU A 494 -9.59 20.34 15.58
C LEU A 494 -9.25 19.93 14.14
N GLY A 495 -8.99 18.66 13.88
CA GLY A 495 -8.75 18.13 12.53
C GLY A 495 -9.97 18.30 11.62
N HIS A 496 -11.17 18.04 12.13
CA HIS A 496 -12.43 18.32 11.42
C HIS A 496 -12.58 19.82 11.11
N LYS A 497 -12.34 20.70 12.09
CA LYS A 497 -12.39 22.17 11.91
C LYS A 497 -11.37 22.73 10.90
N ARG A 498 -10.26 22.02 10.67
CA ARG A 498 -9.29 22.34 9.60
C ARG A 498 -9.59 21.66 8.26
N GLY A 499 -10.67 20.88 8.17
CA GLY A 499 -11.10 20.21 6.94
C GLY A 499 -10.42 18.86 6.66
N HIS A 500 -9.64 18.32 7.60
CA HIS A 500 -8.94 17.03 7.44
C HIS A 500 -9.87 15.83 7.57
N PHE A 501 -10.98 15.96 8.30
CA PHE A 501 -11.95 14.89 8.53
C PHE A 501 -13.37 15.32 8.16
N ALA A 502 -14.17 14.40 7.61
CA ALA A 502 -15.58 14.64 7.30
C ALA A 502 -16.40 14.90 8.57
N SER A 503 -16.08 14.23 9.68
CA SER A 503 -16.57 14.55 11.02
C SER A 503 -15.60 14.03 12.10
N VAL A 504 -15.88 14.31 13.37
CA VAL A 504 -15.17 13.71 14.52
C VAL A 504 -15.20 12.18 14.50
N TRP A 505 -16.27 11.59 13.95
CA TRP A 505 -16.44 10.13 13.86
C TRP A 505 -15.91 9.54 12.56
N GLN A 506 -16.03 10.26 11.43
CA GLN A 506 -15.64 9.79 10.10
C GLN A 506 -14.30 10.41 9.68
N ARG A 507 -13.22 9.66 9.89
CA ARG A 507 -11.83 10.15 9.87
C ARG A 507 -10.93 9.51 8.80
N SER A 508 -11.53 8.80 7.85
CA SER A 508 -10.86 8.35 6.63
C SER A 508 -10.23 9.52 5.86
N LEU A 509 -9.11 9.28 5.18
CA LEU A 509 -8.34 10.31 4.49
C LEU A 509 -8.50 10.30 2.96
N TYR A 510 -8.82 9.15 2.36
CA TYR A 510 -8.88 8.99 0.90
C TYR A 510 -10.33 9.05 0.38
N ASN A 511 -10.98 10.20 0.54
CA ASN A 511 -12.44 10.31 0.38
C ASN A 511 -12.90 10.77 -1.01
N VAL A 512 -14.19 10.54 -1.29
CA VAL A 512 -14.97 11.33 -2.26
C VAL A 512 -16.00 12.14 -1.48
N ASN A 513 -16.02 13.45 -1.71
CA ASN A 513 -16.91 14.37 -1.00
C ASN A 513 -18.35 14.26 -1.53
N GLY A 514 -19.33 14.46 -0.64
CA GLY A 514 -20.75 14.45 -0.98
C GLY A 514 -21.43 13.08 -0.99
N LEU A 515 -20.70 11.98 -0.71
CA LEU A 515 -21.31 10.68 -0.44
C LEU A 515 -22.09 10.73 0.89
N LYS A 516 -23.28 10.12 0.92
CA LYS A 516 -24.10 9.93 2.14
C LYS A 516 -23.30 9.20 3.20
N ALA A 517 -23.14 9.84 4.36
CA ALA A 517 -22.37 9.35 5.50
C ALA A 517 -23.29 8.98 6.67
N GLN A 518 -23.30 7.71 7.06
CA GLN A 518 -23.96 7.21 8.27
C GLN A 518 -23.26 5.92 8.74
N PRO A 519 -23.19 5.64 10.06
CA PRO A 519 -22.41 4.52 10.57
C PRO A 519 -22.99 3.16 10.17
N TRP A 520 -24.31 2.98 10.22
CA TRP A 520 -24.98 1.70 9.93
C TRP A 520 -25.92 1.82 8.72
N TRP A 521 -26.04 0.75 7.94
CA TRP A 521 -26.84 0.72 6.72
C TRP A 521 -27.76 -0.50 6.68
N THR A 522 -28.97 -0.33 6.14
CA THR A 522 -29.82 -1.46 5.78
C THR A 522 -29.54 -1.97 4.36
N PRO A 523 -29.80 -3.25 4.04
CA PRO A 523 -29.66 -3.78 2.67
C PRO A 523 -30.47 -3.05 1.60
N ARG A 524 -31.51 -2.28 1.99
CA ARG A 524 -32.34 -1.50 1.06
C ARG A 524 -31.67 -0.18 0.68
N GLU A 525 -31.06 0.51 1.65
CA GLU A 525 -30.34 1.77 1.42
C GLU A 525 -29.09 1.62 0.56
N THR A 526 -28.45 0.44 0.60
CA THR A 526 -27.28 0.15 -0.26
C THR A 526 -27.66 -0.25 -1.68
N GLY A 527 -28.93 -0.55 -1.96
CA GLY A 527 -29.40 -1.10 -3.24
C GLY A 527 -28.98 -2.56 -3.52
N TYR A 528 -27.87 -3.04 -2.95
CA TYR A 528 -27.26 -4.36 -3.15
C TYR A 528 -28.04 -5.54 -2.52
N THR A 529 -29.37 -5.51 -2.61
CA THR A 529 -30.24 -6.50 -1.95
C THR A 529 -30.04 -7.92 -2.47
N GLU A 530 -29.66 -8.14 -3.75
CA GLU A 530 -29.40 -9.48 -4.27
C GLU A 530 -28.07 -10.06 -3.80
N LEU A 531 -27.01 -9.25 -3.63
CA LEU A 531 -25.78 -9.68 -2.97
C LEU A 531 -26.09 -10.12 -1.53
N VAL A 532 -26.81 -9.31 -0.76
CA VAL A 532 -27.21 -9.66 0.62
C VAL A 532 -28.08 -10.92 0.65
N LYS A 533 -29.09 -11.04 -0.21
CA LYS A 533 -29.90 -12.27 -0.33
C LYS A 533 -29.05 -13.48 -0.72
N SER A 534 -28.05 -13.32 -1.58
CA SER A 534 -27.14 -14.39 -1.99
C SER A 534 -26.28 -14.87 -0.81
N LEU A 535 -25.72 -13.93 -0.04
CA LEU A 535 -24.95 -14.21 1.17
C LEU A 535 -25.83 -14.90 2.25
N GLU A 536 -26.99 -14.34 2.58
CA GLU A 536 -27.90 -14.93 3.59
C GLU A 536 -28.54 -16.27 3.16
N ARG A 537 -28.67 -16.56 1.86
CA ARG A 537 -29.16 -17.86 1.38
C ARG A 537 -28.07 -18.94 1.41
N ASN A 538 -26.82 -18.57 1.10
CA ASN A 538 -25.71 -19.52 0.95
C ASN A 538 -24.76 -19.56 2.15
N TRP A 539 -25.08 -18.88 3.27
CA TRP A 539 -24.17 -18.70 4.41
C TRP A 539 -23.54 -19.99 4.94
N LYS A 540 -24.27 -21.11 4.93
CA LYS A 540 -23.74 -22.41 5.37
C LYS A 540 -22.63 -22.93 4.46
N LEU A 541 -22.79 -22.79 3.15
CA LEU A 541 -21.75 -23.15 2.17
C LEU A 541 -20.49 -22.29 2.36
N ILE A 542 -20.67 -20.99 2.59
CA ILE A 542 -19.57 -20.05 2.86
C ILE A 542 -18.87 -20.43 4.18
N ARG A 543 -19.63 -20.65 5.24
CA ARG A 543 -19.13 -21.12 6.54
C ARG A 543 -18.33 -22.42 6.41
N ASP A 544 -18.90 -23.41 5.73
CA ASP A 544 -18.34 -24.76 5.69
C ASP A 544 -17.03 -24.80 4.87
N GLU A 545 -16.89 -23.99 3.82
CA GLU A 545 -15.60 -23.80 3.13
C GLU A 545 -14.58 -23.06 4.03
N GLY A 546 -14.98 -22.00 4.73
CA GLY A 546 -14.12 -21.31 5.69
C GLY A 546 -13.60 -22.21 6.82
N LEU A 547 -14.47 -23.05 7.39
CA LEU A 547 -14.11 -24.05 8.40
C LEU A 547 -13.18 -25.14 7.82
N MET A 548 -13.42 -25.62 6.59
CA MET A 548 -12.51 -26.57 5.94
C MET A 548 -11.09 -26.01 5.77
N VAL A 549 -10.95 -24.71 5.48
CA VAL A 549 -9.63 -24.04 5.43
C VAL A 549 -9.03 -23.91 6.83
N MET A 550 -9.81 -23.55 7.85
CA MET A 550 -9.36 -23.51 9.24
C MET A 550 -8.87 -24.87 9.76
N ASP A 551 -9.45 -25.98 9.32
CA ASP A 551 -9.04 -27.32 9.76
C ASP A 551 -7.82 -27.83 9.00
N LYS A 552 -7.83 -27.72 7.66
CA LYS A 552 -6.88 -28.42 6.77
C LYS A 552 -5.76 -27.55 6.21
N ALA A 553 -5.92 -26.23 6.21
CA ALA A 553 -5.03 -25.30 5.51
C ALA A 553 -4.76 -24.04 6.37
N LYS A 554 -4.45 -24.23 7.66
CA LYS A 554 -4.26 -23.16 8.66
C LYS A 554 -3.32 -22.03 8.23
N GLY A 555 -2.29 -22.33 7.43
CA GLY A 555 -1.37 -21.32 6.88
C GLY A 555 -2.00 -20.30 5.92
N LEU A 556 -3.25 -20.51 5.47
CA LEU A 556 -4.01 -19.53 4.69
C LEU A 556 -4.72 -18.47 5.55
N PHE A 557 -4.83 -18.69 6.87
CA PHE A 557 -5.28 -17.67 7.82
C PHE A 557 -4.09 -16.90 8.37
N LEU A 558 -3.79 -15.75 7.77
CA LEU A 558 -2.72 -14.86 8.17
C LEU A 558 -3.18 -13.97 9.34
N PRO A 559 -2.37 -13.72 10.38
CA PRO A 559 -2.69 -12.73 11.42
C PRO A 559 -2.93 -11.34 10.81
N GLU A 560 -3.86 -10.55 11.36
CA GLU A 560 -3.97 -9.14 10.96
C GLU A 560 -2.68 -8.39 11.38
N ASP A 561 -2.14 -7.51 10.54
CA ASP A 561 -0.82 -6.90 10.67
C ASP A 561 -0.86 -5.37 10.84
N GLU A 562 -2.00 -4.71 10.57
CA GLU A 562 -2.23 -3.25 10.67
C GLU A 562 -2.09 -2.64 12.10
N ASN A 563 -1.56 -3.39 13.09
CA ASN A 563 -1.40 -2.97 14.49
C ASN A 563 -2.70 -2.39 15.12
N LEU A 564 -3.83 -3.07 14.89
CA LEU A 564 -5.16 -2.67 15.37
C LEU A 564 -5.59 -3.36 16.67
N ARG A 565 -4.94 -4.47 17.05
CA ARG A 565 -5.26 -5.24 18.27
C ARG A 565 -4.68 -4.57 19.52
N GLU A 566 -5.42 -4.60 20.63
CA GLU A 566 -4.84 -4.47 21.98
C GLU A 566 -4.22 -5.80 22.42
N LYS A 567 -4.97 -6.90 22.22
CA LYS A 567 -4.72 -8.23 22.78
C LYS A 567 -5.56 -9.28 22.05
N GLY A 568 -5.21 -10.55 22.23
CA GLY A 568 -5.91 -11.72 21.66
C GLY A 568 -5.64 -11.95 20.17
N ASP A 569 -6.15 -13.06 19.65
CA ASP A 569 -5.86 -13.53 18.30
C ASP A 569 -6.99 -13.19 17.30
N TRP A 570 -6.63 -12.47 16.24
CA TRP A 570 -7.47 -12.27 15.05
C TRP A 570 -6.64 -12.44 13.78
N SER A 571 -7.12 -13.33 12.92
CA SER A 571 -6.56 -13.67 11.61
C SER A 571 -7.60 -13.55 10.49
N GLN A 572 -7.10 -13.41 9.27
CA GLN A 572 -7.85 -13.21 8.04
C GLN A 572 -7.46 -14.23 6.96
N PHE A 573 -8.42 -14.60 6.11
CA PHE A 573 -8.18 -15.40 4.91
C PHE A 573 -8.87 -14.74 3.72
N THR A 574 -8.07 -14.16 2.82
CA THR A 574 -8.51 -13.16 1.84
C THR A 574 -8.64 -13.75 0.43
N LEU A 575 -9.85 -13.65 -0.14
CA LEU A 575 -10.21 -14.14 -1.47
C LEU A 575 -10.06 -13.06 -2.56
N TRP A 576 -10.39 -11.81 -2.23
CA TRP A 576 -10.16 -10.63 -3.07
C TRP A 576 -9.52 -9.49 -2.28
N GLN A 577 -8.62 -8.75 -2.91
CA GLN A 577 -8.02 -7.51 -2.38
C GLN A 577 -7.79 -6.53 -3.52
N GLN A 578 -8.12 -5.25 -3.33
CA GLN A 578 -8.00 -4.21 -4.37
C GLN A 578 -8.67 -4.59 -5.70
N GLY A 579 -9.78 -5.34 -5.63
CA GLY A 579 -10.52 -5.83 -6.81
C GLY A 579 -9.79 -6.92 -7.62
N ARG A 580 -8.69 -7.48 -7.10
CA ARG A 580 -7.97 -8.63 -7.67
C ARG A 580 -8.35 -9.90 -6.91
N LYS A 581 -8.57 -10.99 -7.65
CA LYS A 581 -8.87 -12.33 -7.10
C LYS A 581 -7.57 -13.03 -6.73
N ASN A 582 -7.52 -13.66 -5.55
CA ASN A 582 -6.43 -14.55 -5.16
C ASN A 582 -6.81 -15.98 -5.56
N GLU A 583 -6.30 -16.45 -6.70
CA GLU A 583 -6.62 -17.79 -7.22
C GLU A 583 -6.13 -18.93 -6.30
N ASN A 584 -5.06 -18.73 -5.53
CA ASN A 584 -4.62 -19.73 -4.55
C ASN A 584 -5.54 -19.79 -3.34
N ALA A 585 -6.07 -18.66 -2.89
CA ALA A 585 -7.11 -18.63 -1.84
C ALA A 585 -8.44 -19.21 -2.36
N CYS A 586 -8.85 -18.90 -3.58
CA CYS A 586 -10.08 -19.45 -4.17
C CYS A 586 -10.05 -20.98 -4.37
N LYS A 587 -8.88 -21.63 -4.44
CA LYS A 587 -8.79 -23.10 -4.37
C LYS A 587 -9.26 -23.66 -3.02
N GLY A 588 -9.18 -22.87 -1.94
CA GLY A 588 -9.66 -23.23 -0.60
C GLY A 588 -11.16 -22.97 -0.38
N ALA A 589 -11.74 -21.97 -1.04
CA ALA A 589 -13.17 -21.64 -0.97
C ALA A 589 -13.82 -21.48 -2.37
N PRO A 590 -13.80 -22.53 -3.21
CA PRO A 590 -14.12 -22.41 -4.64
C PRO A 590 -15.58 -22.05 -4.90
N LYS A 591 -16.54 -22.64 -4.16
CA LYS A 591 -17.96 -22.35 -4.37
C LYS A 591 -18.31 -20.95 -3.92
N THR A 592 -17.66 -20.47 -2.85
CA THR A 592 -17.74 -19.09 -2.38
C THR A 592 -17.22 -18.12 -3.44
N CYS A 593 -16.08 -18.40 -4.07
CA CYS A 593 -15.57 -17.57 -5.17
C CYS A 593 -16.52 -17.55 -6.38
N THR A 594 -16.98 -18.71 -6.87
CA THR A 594 -17.96 -18.78 -7.98
C THR A 594 -19.35 -18.18 -7.64
N LEU A 595 -19.68 -18.02 -6.35
CA LEU A 595 -20.86 -17.27 -5.93
C LEU A 595 -20.62 -15.75 -6.06
N LEU A 596 -19.43 -15.27 -5.70
CA LEU A 596 -19.06 -13.86 -5.66
C LEU A 596 -18.73 -13.25 -7.01
N GLU A 597 -18.18 -14.02 -7.95
CA GLU A 597 -17.85 -13.58 -9.33
C GLU A 597 -19.04 -12.94 -10.06
N LYS A 598 -20.27 -13.19 -9.61
CA LYS A 598 -21.54 -12.62 -10.11
C LYS A 598 -21.80 -11.17 -9.66
N PHE A 599 -21.04 -10.64 -8.70
CA PHE A 599 -21.31 -9.38 -8.00
C PHE A 599 -20.15 -8.38 -8.15
N SER A 600 -20.10 -7.74 -9.32
CA SER A 600 -19.08 -6.74 -9.69
C SER A 600 -18.94 -5.56 -8.70
N GLU A 601 -20.00 -5.27 -7.93
CA GLU A 601 -20.01 -4.26 -6.86
C GLU A 601 -19.04 -4.56 -5.71
N THR A 602 -18.69 -5.83 -5.50
CA THR A 602 -17.70 -6.28 -4.49
C THR A 602 -16.44 -6.83 -5.13
N THR A 603 -16.52 -7.72 -6.13
CA THR A 603 -15.31 -8.28 -6.78
C THR A 603 -14.52 -7.24 -7.56
N GLY A 604 -15.20 -6.20 -8.08
CA GLY A 604 -14.58 -5.01 -8.66
C GLY A 604 -14.28 -3.89 -7.66
N CYS A 605 -14.41 -4.10 -6.34
CA CYS A 605 -14.16 -3.09 -5.32
C CYS A 605 -12.65 -2.88 -5.11
N ARG A 606 -12.05 -1.98 -5.92
CA ARG A 606 -10.62 -1.70 -5.90
C ARG A 606 -10.11 -0.96 -4.65
N ARG A 607 -11.00 -0.67 -3.70
CA ARG A 607 -10.70 -0.09 -2.38
C ARG A 607 -11.14 -1.00 -1.21
N GLY A 608 -11.49 -2.24 -1.51
CA GLY A 608 -12.08 -3.19 -0.58
C GLY A 608 -11.42 -4.57 -0.64
N GLN A 609 -11.84 -5.40 0.30
CA GLN A 609 -11.41 -6.79 0.44
C GLN A 609 -12.65 -7.70 0.53
N ILE A 610 -12.48 -8.96 0.13
CA ILE A 610 -13.41 -10.04 0.46
C ILE A 610 -12.63 -11.09 1.23
N LYS A 611 -12.93 -11.26 2.52
CA LYS A 611 -12.12 -12.09 3.43
C LYS A 611 -12.94 -12.75 4.53
N TYR A 612 -12.56 -13.98 4.90
CA TYR A 612 -12.95 -14.55 6.18
C TYR A 612 -12.18 -13.84 7.30
N SER A 613 -12.83 -13.60 8.44
CA SER A 613 -12.19 -13.06 9.65
C SER A 613 -12.57 -13.92 10.85
N ILE A 614 -11.55 -14.53 11.48
CA ILE A 614 -11.68 -15.28 12.72
C ILE A 614 -11.11 -14.48 13.88
N MET A 615 -11.81 -14.49 15.01
CA MET A 615 -11.40 -13.80 16.23
C MET A 615 -11.64 -14.69 17.45
N HIS A 616 -10.64 -14.81 18.31
CA HIS A 616 -10.63 -15.73 19.44
C HIS A 616 -11.01 -15.05 20.77
N PRO A 617 -11.39 -15.81 21.82
CA PRO A 617 -11.64 -15.31 23.16
C PRO A 617 -10.56 -14.35 23.69
N GLY A 618 -10.99 -13.30 24.39
CA GLY A 618 -10.11 -12.28 24.97
C GLY A 618 -9.59 -11.24 23.97
N THR A 619 -10.04 -11.26 22.72
CA THR A 619 -9.57 -10.31 21.70
C THR A 619 -10.27 -8.96 21.81
N HIS A 620 -9.50 -7.88 21.74
CA HIS A 620 -9.99 -6.52 21.63
C HIS A 620 -9.24 -5.78 20.53
N VAL A 621 -10.00 -5.10 19.66
CA VAL A 621 -9.50 -4.27 18.57
C VAL A 621 -9.82 -2.81 18.90
N TRP A 622 -8.78 -1.98 18.91
CA TRP A 622 -8.85 -0.55 19.27
C TRP A 622 -9.88 0.22 18.41
N PRO A 623 -10.38 1.36 18.90
CA PRO A 623 -11.11 2.31 18.06
C PRO A 623 -10.28 2.73 16.83
N HIS A 624 -10.77 2.43 15.63
CA HIS A 624 -10.08 2.74 14.37
C HIS A 624 -11.05 3.11 13.26
N THR A 625 -10.54 3.62 12.14
CA THR A 625 -11.31 3.92 10.92
C THR A 625 -10.61 3.33 9.72
N GLY A 626 -11.37 2.79 8.77
CA GLY A 626 -10.89 2.45 7.44
C GLY A 626 -10.37 3.68 6.68
N PRO A 627 -9.52 3.48 5.65
CA PRO A 627 -8.80 4.57 4.98
C PRO A 627 -9.68 5.45 4.07
N THR A 628 -10.91 5.03 3.73
CA THR A 628 -11.73 5.66 2.69
C THR A 628 -13.23 5.53 2.94
N ASN A 629 -14.00 6.60 2.70
CA ASN A 629 -15.47 6.55 2.68
C ASN A 629 -16.07 5.93 1.39
N CYS A 630 -15.21 5.46 0.46
CA CYS A 630 -15.64 4.98 -0.85
C CYS A 630 -16.14 3.52 -0.86
N ARG A 631 -16.23 2.88 0.31
CA ARG A 631 -16.72 1.51 0.49
C ARG A 631 -17.75 1.44 1.61
N LEU A 632 -18.61 0.42 1.56
CA LEU A 632 -19.39 -0.04 2.71
C LEU A 632 -19.00 -1.48 3.00
N ARG A 633 -18.91 -1.84 4.28
CA ARG A 633 -18.46 -3.15 4.75
C ARG A 633 -19.64 -4.00 5.19
N MET A 634 -19.85 -5.12 4.50
CA MET A 634 -20.81 -6.15 4.92
C MET A 634 -20.11 -7.19 5.80
N HIS A 635 -20.73 -7.54 6.93
CA HIS A 635 -20.32 -8.65 7.79
C HIS A 635 -21.43 -9.71 7.84
N LEU A 636 -21.23 -10.83 7.17
CA LEU A 636 -22.06 -12.04 7.29
C LEU A 636 -21.59 -12.88 8.48
N GLY A 637 -22.47 -13.19 9.43
CA GLY A 637 -22.15 -14.10 10.53
C GLY A 637 -22.07 -15.57 10.06
N LEU A 638 -20.98 -16.27 10.39
CA LEU A 638 -20.75 -17.67 9.99
C LEU A 638 -20.75 -18.64 11.17
N VAL A 639 -19.99 -18.33 12.22
CA VAL A 639 -20.02 -19.03 13.51
C VAL A 639 -19.98 -17.97 14.61
N ILE A 640 -21.08 -17.77 15.31
CA ILE A 640 -21.23 -16.66 16.28
C ILE A 640 -21.53 -17.24 17.68
N PRO A 641 -20.62 -17.07 18.66
CA PRO A 641 -20.91 -17.35 20.06
C PRO A 641 -22.13 -16.54 20.52
N LYS A 642 -23.03 -17.16 21.30
CA LYS A 642 -24.31 -16.57 21.71
C LYS A 642 -24.19 -15.21 22.42
N GLU A 643 -23.09 -15.01 23.12
CA GLU A 643 -22.80 -13.83 23.95
C GLU A 643 -21.31 -13.48 23.81
N GLY A 644 -20.90 -12.30 24.27
CA GLY A 644 -19.50 -11.85 24.29
C GLY A 644 -18.95 -11.25 22.98
N CYS A 645 -19.60 -11.47 21.83
CA CYS A 645 -19.16 -10.93 20.53
C CYS A 645 -19.95 -9.67 20.13
N LYS A 646 -19.31 -8.49 20.10
CA LYS A 646 -19.96 -7.21 19.73
C LYS A 646 -19.05 -6.29 18.90
N ILE A 647 -19.66 -5.39 18.13
CA ILE A 647 -19.01 -4.33 17.35
C ILE A 647 -19.71 -3.00 17.59
N ARG A 648 -18.93 -1.95 17.89
CA ARG A 648 -19.39 -0.55 17.90
C ARG A 648 -19.04 0.10 16.57
N CYS A 649 -19.94 0.92 16.03
CA CYS A 649 -19.64 1.89 14.98
C CYS A 649 -20.27 3.24 15.37
N ALA A 650 -19.44 4.29 15.42
CA ALA A 650 -19.74 5.56 16.08
C ALA A 650 -20.29 5.36 17.50
N ASN A 651 -21.54 5.77 17.75
CA ASN A 651 -22.25 5.67 19.03
C ASN A 651 -23.10 4.39 19.19
N GLU A 652 -23.31 3.62 18.12
CA GLU A 652 -24.16 2.43 18.13
C GLU A 652 -23.35 1.14 18.26
N THR A 653 -23.77 0.24 19.14
CA THR A 653 -23.17 -1.11 19.30
C THR A 653 -24.16 -2.18 18.87
N ARG A 654 -23.71 -3.16 18.08
CA ARG A 654 -24.52 -4.25 17.54
C ARG A 654 -23.79 -5.60 17.66
N THR A 655 -24.55 -6.68 17.58
CA THR A 655 -24.06 -8.07 17.60
C THR A 655 -24.31 -8.73 16.23
N TRP A 656 -23.49 -9.73 15.88
CA TRP A 656 -23.73 -10.55 14.70
C TRP A 656 -24.77 -11.65 14.96
N GLU A 657 -25.40 -12.15 13.90
CA GLU A 657 -26.26 -13.34 13.93
C GLU A 657 -25.80 -14.31 12.82
N GLU A 658 -25.90 -15.63 13.04
CA GLU A 658 -25.52 -16.62 12.03
C GLU A 658 -26.44 -16.57 10.81
N GLY A 659 -25.84 -16.48 9.62
CA GLY A 659 -26.56 -16.34 8.35
C GLY A 659 -27.17 -14.96 8.11
N LYS A 660 -26.80 -13.94 8.89
CA LYS A 660 -27.26 -12.56 8.75
C LYS A 660 -26.14 -11.58 8.41
N VAL A 661 -26.50 -10.57 7.61
CA VAL A 661 -25.59 -9.51 7.18
C VAL A 661 -25.82 -8.21 7.98
N LEU A 662 -24.81 -7.79 8.75
CA LEU A 662 -24.67 -6.40 9.17
C LEU A 662 -24.01 -5.60 8.05
N ILE A 663 -24.35 -4.32 7.89
CA ILE A 663 -23.66 -3.39 6.98
C ILE A 663 -23.34 -2.09 7.72
N PHE A 664 -22.09 -1.65 7.64
CA PHE A 664 -21.62 -0.40 8.21
C PHE A 664 -20.66 0.32 7.28
N ASP A 665 -20.51 1.63 7.46
CA ASP A 665 -19.44 2.41 6.84
C ASP A 665 -18.20 2.33 7.74
N ASP A 666 -17.16 1.60 7.30
CA ASP A 666 -15.97 1.40 8.11
C ASP A 666 -15.06 2.64 8.18
N SER A 667 -15.36 3.71 7.43
CA SER A 667 -14.70 5.02 7.59
C SER A 667 -15.09 5.76 8.87
N PHE A 668 -16.18 5.35 9.53
CA PHE A 668 -16.54 5.77 10.89
C PHE A 668 -15.74 5.00 11.94
N GLU A 669 -15.52 5.62 13.10
CA GLU A 669 -14.81 4.96 14.21
C GLU A 669 -15.56 3.70 14.66
N HIS A 670 -14.88 2.56 14.57
CA HIS A 670 -15.40 1.28 15.00
C HIS A 670 -14.41 0.52 15.89
N GLU A 671 -14.95 -0.34 16.75
CA GLU A 671 -14.26 -0.99 17.88
C GLU A 671 -14.91 -2.37 18.09
N VAL A 672 -14.11 -3.39 18.42
CA VAL A 672 -14.57 -4.80 18.40
C VAL A 672 -14.06 -5.57 19.60
N TRP A 673 -14.97 -6.32 20.24
CA TRP A 673 -14.67 -7.18 21.38
C TRP A 673 -15.11 -8.62 21.12
N GLN A 674 -14.31 -9.55 21.64
CA GLN A 674 -14.54 -10.99 21.62
C GLN A 674 -14.34 -11.53 23.04
N ASP A 675 -15.35 -11.33 23.88
CA ASP A 675 -15.39 -11.71 25.30
C ASP A 675 -16.05 -13.11 25.50
N ALA A 676 -16.15 -13.93 24.44
CA ALA A 676 -16.84 -15.23 24.46
C ALA A 676 -15.90 -16.40 24.84
N SER A 677 -16.47 -17.60 24.99
CA SER A 677 -15.72 -18.83 25.33
C SER A 677 -15.27 -19.68 24.12
N SER A 678 -15.64 -19.30 22.90
CA SER A 678 -15.23 -19.95 21.65
C SER A 678 -14.92 -18.93 20.56
N PHE A 679 -14.36 -19.36 19.43
CA PHE A 679 -14.02 -18.46 18.32
C PHE A 679 -15.28 -17.87 17.65
N ARG A 680 -15.11 -16.72 17.00
CA ARG A 680 -16.12 -16.03 16.18
C ARG A 680 -15.63 -15.93 14.74
N LEU A 681 -16.32 -16.59 13.82
CA LEU A 681 -16.04 -16.51 12.38
C LEU A 681 -17.09 -15.65 11.68
N ILE A 682 -16.63 -14.68 10.90
CA ILE A 682 -17.46 -13.85 10.01
C ILE A 682 -16.87 -13.84 8.60
N PHE A 683 -17.70 -13.50 7.61
CA PHE A 683 -17.28 -13.21 6.24
C PHE A 683 -17.46 -11.72 5.96
N ILE A 684 -16.36 -11.06 5.60
CA ILE A 684 -16.27 -9.64 5.28
C ILE A 684 -16.37 -9.49 3.77
N VAL A 685 -17.31 -8.68 3.29
CA VAL A 685 -17.54 -8.39 1.87
C VAL A 685 -17.65 -6.88 1.71
N ASP A 686 -16.57 -6.24 1.25
CA ASP A 686 -16.59 -4.80 0.95
C ASP A 686 -17.25 -4.54 -0.42
N VAL A 687 -18.16 -3.57 -0.48
CA VAL A 687 -18.76 -3.07 -1.73
C VAL A 687 -18.36 -1.62 -1.96
N TRP A 688 -18.36 -1.18 -3.22
CA TRP A 688 -18.35 0.26 -3.52
C TRP A 688 -19.51 0.98 -2.84
N HIS A 689 -19.27 2.17 -2.29
CA HIS A 689 -20.34 3.05 -1.80
C HIS A 689 -21.38 3.27 -2.93
N PRO A 690 -22.69 3.11 -2.66
CA PRO A 690 -23.72 2.99 -3.69
C PRO A 690 -23.81 4.22 -4.62
N GLU A 691 -23.54 5.42 -4.10
CA GLU A 691 -23.65 6.68 -4.84
C GLU A 691 -22.44 6.95 -5.76
N LEU A 692 -21.36 6.17 -5.65
CA LEU A 692 -20.25 6.29 -6.60
C LEU A 692 -20.69 5.90 -8.00
N THR A 693 -20.49 6.81 -8.96
CA THR A 693 -20.78 6.55 -10.38
C THR A 693 -19.89 5.43 -10.95
N PRO A 694 -20.32 4.73 -12.01
CA PRO A 694 -19.48 3.75 -12.70
C PRO A 694 -18.12 4.30 -13.16
N GLN A 695 -18.03 5.60 -13.46
CA GLN A 695 -16.75 6.22 -13.83
C GLN A 695 -15.82 6.40 -12.63
N GLN A 696 -16.31 6.83 -11.47
CA GLN A 696 -15.50 6.89 -10.24
C GLN A 696 -15.01 5.49 -9.81
N ARG A 697 -15.89 4.47 -9.89
CA ARG A 697 -15.51 3.07 -9.60
C ARG A 697 -14.40 2.55 -10.52
N ARG A 698 -14.25 3.10 -11.74
CA ARG A 698 -13.13 2.82 -12.66
C ARG A 698 -11.89 3.69 -12.43
N SER A 699 -12.04 4.97 -12.11
CA SER A 699 -10.94 5.95 -12.12
C SER A 699 -10.26 6.19 -10.77
N LEU A 700 -10.92 5.94 -9.64
CA LEU A 700 -10.31 6.12 -8.32
C LEU A 700 -9.07 5.21 -8.15
N PRO A 701 -7.96 5.68 -7.56
CA PRO A 701 -6.83 4.80 -7.27
C PRO A 701 -7.22 3.74 -6.23
N ALA A 702 -6.57 2.58 -6.32
CA ALA A 702 -6.77 1.46 -5.40
C ALA A 702 -6.25 1.77 -3.99
N ILE A 703 -6.78 1.06 -3.00
CA ILE A 703 -6.40 1.07 -1.58
C ILE A 703 -6.60 -0.34 -1.02
#